data_AF-A0A842G5Z1-F1
#
_entry.id   AF-A0A842G5Z1-F1
#
_cell.length_a   1.000
_cell.length_b   1.000
_cell.length_c   1.000
_cell.angle_alpha   90.00
_cell.angle_beta   90.00
_cell.angle_gamma   90.00
#
_symmetry.space_group_name_H-M   'P 1'
#
loop_
_entity.id
_entity.type
_entity.pdbx_description
1 polymer ?
#
loop_
_entity_poly.entity_id
_entity_poly.type
_entity_poly.pdbx_seq_one_letter_code
_entity_poly.pdbx_strand_id
1 'polypeptide(L)'
;MEINKQSTKKGNKLIRTIAMTLVAGIATTTPISLAVNASEVISPSIVANQLATPTITPNEFELYTDSYISGTFAGDVKRIRVFVEGENTGEYSGGTVSAGVFQFYARDKIRNTYDKVTVKAYNTAGQEVDSKVLTIKNADGTGSVTVNDFVLRQSRHVEGTYKGNVARVRLKVGTTEYAGGTVSEGKITFYALDKIKDTTEPVVLMGYDRRGNKITEQTVNVTELSGTITANEFELYTDSYVQGTFTGEVRSIKLIVEGASSVEHLGGTVSNGAFQFYAKDKIRNSFDKVTLKAYNAVGREVDSKDISIKNADGAGSLVTTDFALGQSRNVEATYQGNISRVRLKVNNQEYAGGTVANGTATFYALDKIRNITDKVTLIGLDRRGNKITEQAVRIIEGEVNTAPTITGATDKTIDKGTVFNPLEGVSATDKEDGDLTASIQVAGNVDTTKTGVYELIYSVKDSANEEAKVTRKITVQDVVAIDPAAEMVNPTDKVLVGYWHNWPAGKRDGYKQGSSAAMDLTEIRKEYNVIDVSFMKSADGGGIPTFAPYNMTDKAFRDQIGELNKDGRAVIMALGGADAHIELKKSDKAAFVAEIIRMVDVYGFDGLDIDLEQSAITAGENQTVIPEALREVKNHYKAQNKNFLITMAPEFPYLKPGAAYEAYIKGLDGYYDWINPQLYNQSGDGLWVDELNLWLTQSNDDLKAKFLYYMADSFSKGTRGFLHIPADKLVLGIPANNDAAATGYVIKPLDVKIAMDQLEAEGQAIKGLMTWSVNWDAGTDKDGKAYDWEFVNRYAPMLFNETKAMK
;
A
#
# COMPACT_ATOMS: atom_id res chain seq x y z
N MET A 1 -12.09 12.90 60.04
CA MET A 1 -12.76 14.11 59.50
C MET A 1 -13.18 13.76 58.08
N GLU A 2 -14.28 13.04 57.82
CA GLU A 2 -15.68 13.30 58.22
C GLU A 2 -16.02 14.78 57.97
N ILE A 3 -17.01 15.15 57.13
CA ILE A 3 -18.40 14.72 57.15
C ILE A 3 -19.08 14.86 55.74
N ASN A 4 -19.71 13.75 55.27
CA ASN A 4 -21.02 13.53 54.60
C ASN A 4 -21.63 14.56 53.59
N LYS A 5 -22.42 14.20 52.56
CA LYS A 5 -23.02 12.94 52.06
C LYS A 5 -23.67 13.15 50.67
N GLN A 6 -23.73 12.06 49.90
CA GLN A 6 -24.79 11.62 48.94
C GLN A 6 -24.96 12.37 47.60
N SER A 7 -24.68 11.72 46.45
CA SER A 7 -25.53 10.77 45.69
C SER A 7 -26.70 11.49 45.00
N THR A 8 -27.00 11.45 43.70
CA THR A 8 -26.65 10.56 42.56
C THR A 8 -27.29 11.14 41.28
N LYS A 9 -26.79 10.68 40.11
CA LYS A 9 -27.50 10.44 38.82
C LYS A 9 -27.75 11.59 37.82
N LYS A 10 -27.22 11.32 36.62
CA LYS A 10 -27.81 11.34 35.26
C LYS A 10 -28.72 12.51 34.84
N GLY A 11 -28.36 13.11 33.71
CA GLY A 11 -29.21 13.08 32.51
C GLY A 11 -29.64 14.40 31.88
N ASN A 12 -29.32 14.52 30.57
CA ASN A 12 -30.08 15.14 29.48
C ASN A 12 -30.31 16.66 29.35
N LYS A 13 -29.90 17.14 28.16
CA LYS A 13 -30.53 18.08 27.21
C LYS A 13 -31.32 19.29 27.74
N LEU A 14 -30.93 20.51 27.29
CA LEU A 14 -31.83 21.63 26.94
C LEU A 14 -31.01 22.65 26.08
N ILE A 15 -31.39 22.97 24.84
CA ILE A 15 -32.22 24.09 24.35
C ILE A 15 -31.71 25.51 24.67
N ARG A 16 -31.46 26.24 23.57
CA ARG A 16 -31.35 27.69 23.29
C ARG A 16 -31.65 28.71 24.43
N THR A 17 -30.87 29.81 24.48
CA THR A 17 -31.28 31.19 24.07
C THR A 17 -30.25 32.28 24.49
N ILE A 18 -29.74 33.03 23.49
CA ILE A 18 -29.47 34.49 23.36
C ILE A 18 -28.61 35.29 24.41
N ALA A 19 -27.51 35.85 23.85
CA ALA A 19 -26.92 37.20 23.90
C ALA A 19 -26.11 37.82 25.07
N MET A 20 -25.20 38.69 24.59
CA MET A 20 -24.52 39.89 25.15
C MET A 20 -23.31 39.68 26.07
N THR A 21 -22.08 39.95 25.62
CA THR A 21 -21.36 41.24 25.41
C THR A 21 -20.81 41.84 26.71
N LEU A 22 -19.48 42.02 26.81
CA LEU A 22 -18.75 43.20 27.37
C LEU A 22 -17.22 42.92 27.33
N VAL A 23 -16.38 43.75 26.67
CA VAL A 23 -15.63 44.94 27.20
C VAL A 23 -14.30 44.55 27.85
N ALA A 24 -13.21 45.33 27.87
CA ALA A 24 -12.63 46.48 27.16
C ALA A 24 -11.30 46.80 27.92
N GLY A 25 -10.47 47.72 27.42
CA GLY A 25 -9.44 48.42 28.23
C GLY A 25 -8.06 48.54 27.57
N ILE A 26 -7.71 49.62 26.83
CA ILE A 26 -7.14 50.93 27.28
C ILE A 26 -5.63 50.80 27.63
N ALA A 27 -4.66 51.70 27.34
CA ALA A 27 -4.40 52.84 26.42
C ALA A 27 -2.95 53.35 26.73
N THR A 28 -2.36 54.22 25.87
CA THR A 28 -1.60 55.47 26.21
C THR A 28 -0.95 56.14 24.96
N THR A 29 -0.74 57.47 25.03
CA THR A 29 -0.54 58.51 23.97
C THR A 29 0.91 59.06 23.88
N THR A 30 1.42 59.84 22.87
CA THR A 30 1.21 61.28 22.44
C THR A 30 2.27 61.66 21.32
N PRO A 31 2.41 62.88 20.67
CA PRO A 31 1.50 64.01 20.26
C PRO A 31 1.79 64.81 18.90
N ILE A 32 0.79 65.62 18.47
CA ILE A 32 0.73 67.00 17.80
C ILE A 32 1.19 67.30 16.33
N SER A 33 0.30 67.94 15.51
CA SER A 33 0.44 69.31 14.92
C SER A 33 -0.59 69.71 13.81
N LEU A 34 -1.46 70.69 14.16
CA LEU A 34 -2.02 71.85 13.41
C LEU A 34 -2.71 71.75 12.02
N ALA A 35 -3.93 72.31 12.00
CA ALA A 35 -4.85 72.53 10.88
C ALA A 35 -4.81 73.99 10.35
N VAL A 36 -5.35 74.24 9.14
CA VAL A 36 -6.14 75.44 8.74
C VAL A 36 -6.60 75.39 7.26
N ASN A 37 -7.78 76.00 6.99
CA ASN A 37 -8.41 76.49 5.74
C ASN A 37 -9.24 75.53 4.85
N ALA A 38 -10.37 75.90 4.22
CA ALA A 38 -11.32 77.03 4.32
C ALA A 38 -12.55 76.77 3.39
N SER A 39 -13.74 77.21 3.84
CA SER A 39 -14.94 77.77 3.14
C SER A 39 -15.30 77.34 1.69
N GLU A 40 -16.44 76.66 1.40
CA GLU A 40 -17.88 77.05 1.29
C GLU A 40 -18.32 77.78 -0.02
N VAL A 41 -19.15 77.13 -0.86
CA VAL A 41 -20.39 77.66 -1.54
C VAL A 41 -21.28 76.46 -1.97
N ILE A 42 -22.61 76.61 -1.85
CA ILE A 42 -23.68 75.58 -1.90
C ILE A 42 -24.54 75.67 -3.19
N SER A 43 -25.03 74.50 -3.65
CA SER A 43 -26.30 74.17 -4.38
C SER A 43 -26.24 73.86 -5.90
N PRO A 44 -27.11 72.98 -6.48
CA PRO A 44 -28.13 72.12 -5.87
C PRO A 44 -28.03 70.61 -6.22
N SER A 45 -28.89 69.86 -5.53
CA SER A 45 -29.19 68.43 -5.52
C SER A 45 -29.39 67.72 -6.88
N ILE A 46 -28.77 66.54 -7.02
CA ILE A 46 -29.30 65.40 -7.79
C ILE A 46 -29.32 64.20 -6.85
N VAL A 47 -30.53 63.70 -6.57
CA VAL A 47 -30.77 62.45 -5.83
C VAL A 47 -30.30 61.30 -6.72
N ALA A 48 -29.20 60.64 -6.35
CA ALA A 48 -28.81 59.38 -6.96
C ALA A 48 -29.69 58.27 -6.39
N ASN A 49 -30.65 57.82 -7.21
CA ASN A 49 -31.43 56.60 -6.99
C ASN A 49 -30.47 55.43 -6.70
N GLN A 50 -30.60 54.83 -5.52
CA GLN A 50 -30.03 53.54 -5.22
C GLN A 50 -30.77 52.51 -6.10
N LEU A 51 -30.18 52.14 -7.25
CA LEU A 51 -30.76 51.15 -8.15
C LEU A 51 -30.91 49.83 -7.40
N ALA A 52 -32.14 49.32 -7.36
CA ALA A 52 -32.46 48.03 -6.76
C ALA A 52 -31.58 46.90 -7.34
N THR A 53 -31.16 45.96 -6.49
CA THR A 53 -30.39 44.78 -6.90
C THR A 53 -31.12 44.05 -8.04
N PRO A 54 -30.44 43.78 -9.17
CA PRO A 54 -31.09 43.10 -10.29
C PRO A 54 -31.57 41.70 -9.88
N THR A 55 -32.80 41.35 -10.23
CA THR A 55 -33.40 40.04 -9.92
C THR A 55 -34.29 39.55 -11.05
N ILE A 56 -34.46 38.23 -11.15
CA ILE A 56 -35.43 37.58 -12.05
C ILE A 56 -36.42 36.73 -11.25
N THR A 57 -37.64 36.65 -11.77
CA THR A 57 -38.70 35.75 -11.29
C THR A 57 -39.27 35.00 -12.50
N PRO A 58 -38.74 33.80 -12.82
CA PRO A 58 -39.36 32.93 -13.82
C PRO A 58 -40.74 32.46 -13.37
N ASN A 59 -41.70 32.47 -14.28
CA ASN A 59 -42.95 31.76 -14.12
C ASN A 59 -42.68 30.25 -14.18
N GLU A 60 -43.58 29.46 -13.59
CA GLU A 60 -43.56 28.01 -13.78
C GLU A 60 -43.70 27.70 -15.28
N PHE A 61 -43.00 26.67 -15.75
CA PHE A 61 -43.07 26.21 -17.13
C PHE A 61 -43.91 24.94 -17.19
N GLU A 62 -45.03 25.01 -17.90
CA GLU A 62 -45.92 23.88 -18.09
C GLU A 62 -45.56 23.13 -19.38
N LEU A 63 -45.06 21.91 -19.21
CA LEU A 63 -44.59 21.05 -20.29
C LEU A 63 -45.73 20.74 -21.27
N TYR A 64 -45.45 20.86 -22.57
CA TYR A 64 -46.36 20.70 -23.73
C TYR A 64 -47.34 21.84 -24.01
N THR A 65 -47.64 22.71 -23.05
CA THR A 65 -48.47 23.90 -23.26
C THR A 65 -47.59 25.12 -23.52
N ASP A 66 -46.57 25.32 -22.70
CA ASP A 66 -45.67 26.46 -22.83
C ASP A 66 -44.64 26.23 -23.93
N SER A 67 -44.51 27.25 -24.80
CA SER A 67 -43.41 27.31 -25.77
C SER A 67 -42.24 28.12 -25.24
N TYR A 68 -42.47 28.97 -24.23
CA TYR A 68 -41.50 29.91 -23.70
C TYR A 68 -41.43 29.82 -22.18
N ILE A 69 -40.22 29.80 -21.64
CA ILE A 69 -39.99 30.23 -20.26
C ILE A 69 -40.24 31.74 -20.24
N SER A 70 -41.18 32.18 -19.43
CA SER A 70 -41.49 33.60 -19.25
C SER A 70 -41.24 34.03 -17.81
N GLY A 71 -41.08 35.32 -17.56
CA GLY A 71 -40.95 35.83 -16.20
C GLY A 71 -40.78 37.34 -16.17
N THR A 72 -40.66 37.88 -14.96
CA THR A 72 -40.39 39.30 -14.73
C THR A 72 -38.95 39.51 -14.25
N PHE A 73 -38.45 40.73 -14.42
CA PHE A 73 -37.15 41.13 -13.89
C PHE A 73 -37.21 42.56 -13.32
N ALA A 74 -36.34 42.83 -12.36
CA ALA A 74 -36.11 44.18 -11.81
C ALA A 74 -34.62 44.50 -11.87
N GLY A 75 -34.28 45.80 -11.88
CA GLY A 75 -32.90 46.28 -11.98
C GLY A 75 -32.28 46.12 -13.37
N ASP A 76 -30.95 46.19 -13.45
CA ASP A 76 -30.18 46.10 -14.71
C ASP A 76 -30.04 44.63 -15.18
N VAL A 77 -31.06 44.12 -15.86
CA VAL A 77 -31.03 42.83 -16.58
C VAL A 77 -31.13 43.10 -18.07
N LYS A 78 -30.12 42.66 -18.83
CA LYS A 78 -30.02 42.89 -20.28
C LYS A 78 -30.21 41.63 -21.12
N ARG A 79 -29.81 40.47 -20.60
CA ARG A 79 -29.93 39.17 -21.29
C ARG A 79 -30.15 38.04 -20.31
N ILE A 80 -30.69 36.92 -20.80
CA ILE A 80 -30.83 35.67 -20.06
C ILE A 80 -30.14 34.51 -20.78
N ARG A 81 -29.84 33.43 -20.04
CA ARG A 81 -29.44 32.12 -20.57
C ARG A 81 -30.16 31.01 -19.81
N VAL A 82 -30.36 29.87 -20.45
CA VAL A 82 -31.05 28.70 -19.87
C VAL A 82 -30.11 27.51 -19.87
N PHE A 83 -29.88 26.94 -18.70
CA PHE A 83 -29.11 25.71 -18.50
C PHE A 83 -30.07 24.55 -18.22
N VAL A 84 -29.90 23.45 -18.93
CA VAL A 84 -30.66 22.21 -18.72
C VAL A 84 -29.67 21.13 -18.27
N GLU A 85 -29.96 20.47 -17.15
CA GLU A 85 -29.26 19.30 -16.63
C GLU A 85 -30.25 18.12 -16.69
N GLY A 86 -30.09 17.22 -17.66
CA GLY A 86 -31.07 16.15 -17.90
C GLY A 86 -30.91 15.50 -19.27
N GLU A 87 -32.02 15.11 -19.88
CA GLU A 87 -32.03 14.40 -21.17
C GLU A 87 -31.39 15.24 -22.29
N ASN A 88 -31.54 16.55 -22.21
CA ASN A 88 -31.07 17.51 -23.22
C ASN A 88 -30.04 18.49 -22.63
N THR A 89 -29.03 17.94 -21.96
CA THR A 89 -28.04 18.73 -21.19
C THR A 89 -27.32 19.78 -22.05
N GLY A 90 -27.30 21.04 -21.60
CA GLY A 90 -26.60 22.13 -22.29
C GLY A 90 -26.96 23.53 -21.81
N GLU A 91 -26.18 24.51 -22.27
CA GLU A 91 -26.43 25.95 -22.09
C GLU A 91 -26.98 26.56 -23.38
N TYR A 92 -28.12 27.24 -23.28
CA TYR A 92 -28.81 27.83 -24.42
C TYR A 92 -28.90 29.36 -24.28
N SER A 93 -28.54 30.06 -25.36
CA SER A 93 -28.62 31.51 -25.47
C SER A 93 -29.83 31.93 -26.33
N GLY A 94 -30.33 33.15 -26.11
CA GLY A 94 -31.49 33.68 -26.81
C GLY A 94 -32.51 34.34 -25.88
N GLY A 95 -33.73 34.53 -26.39
CA GLY A 95 -34.82 35.16 -25.65
C GLY A 95 -34.88 36.69 -25.75
N THR A 96 -35.96 37.26 -25.25
CA THR A 96 -36.21 38.71 -25.19
C THR A 96 -36.18 39.18 -23.74
N VAL A 97 -35.64 40.38 -23.51
CA VAL A 97 -35.62 41.06 -22.21
C VAL A 97 -36.00 42.52 -22.47
N SER A 98 -37.24 42.90 -22.16
CA SER A 98 -37.76 44.24 -22.44
C SER A 98 -38.94 44.58 -21.54
N ALA A 99 -39.10 45.85 -21.17
CA ALA A 99 -40.25 46.34 -20.41
C ALA A 99 -40.54 45.56 -19.11
N GLY A 100 -39.49 45.14 -18.39
CA GLY A 100 -39.60 44.40 -17.12
C GLY A 100 -39.99 42.93 -17.24
N VAL A 101 -40.08 42.38 -18.46
CA VAL A 101 -40.39 40.97 -18.72
C VAL A 101 -39.33 40.31 -19.60
N PHE A 102 -39.16 39.00 -19.41
CA PHE A 102 -38.33 38.17 -20.27
C PHE A 102 -39.09 36.97 -20.82
N GLN A 103 -38.68 36.51 -22.01
CA GLN A 103 -39.17 35.26 -22.63
C GLN A 103 -38.04 34.50 -23.30
N PHE A 104 -38.01 33.18 -23.18
CA PHE A 104 -37.02 32.30 -23.79
C PHE A 104 -37.71 31.07 -24.38
N TYR A 105 -37.52 30.79 -25.67
CA TYR A 105 -38.12 29.61 -26.30
C TYR A 105 -37.47 28.33 -25.76
N ALA A 106 -38.25 27.48 -25.10
CA ALA A 106 -37.73 26.30 -24.37
C ALA A 106 -38.39 24.97 -24.77
N ARG A 107 -39.35 25.01 -25.70
CA ARG A 107 -40.17 23.85 -26.08
C ARG A 107 -39.37 22.64 -26.54
N ASP A 108 -38.23 22.87 -27.19
CA ASP A 108 -37.34 21.81 -27.70
C ASP A 108 -36.19 21.48 -26.74
N LYS A 109 -36.05 22.23 -25.63
CA LYS A 109 -34.95 22.13 -24.67
C LYS A 109 -35.34 21.37 -23.41
N ILE A 110 -36.56 21.60 -22.90
CA ILE A 110 -37.11 20.92 -21.72
C ILE A 110 -38.01 19.78 -22.22
N ARG A 111 -37.60 18.53 -21.99
CA ARG A 111 -38.30 17.36 -22.55
C ARG A 111 -39.10 16.58 -21.53
N ASN A 112 -38.74 16.66 -20.26
CA ASN A 112 -39.41 15.96 -19.18
C ASN A 112 -39.34 16.77 -17.89
N THR A 113 -40.09 16.36 -16.86
CA THR A 113 -40.14 17.06 -15.56
C THR A 113 -38.96 16.73 -14.63
N TYR A 114 -38.05 15.85 -15.05
CA TYR A 114 -36.84 15.49 -14.31
C TYR A 114 -35.61 16.30 -14.74
N ASP A 115 -35.69 16.99 -15.87
CA ASP A 115 -34.67 17.94 -16.28
C ASP A 115 -34.58 19.05 -15.23
N LYS A 116 -33.40 19.28 -14.68
CA LYS A 116 -33.14 20.41 -13.78
C LYS A 116 -32.76 21.61 -14.63
N VAL A 117 -33.63 22.61 -14.66
CA VAL A 117 -33.49 23.77 -15.55
C VAL A 117 -33.19 25.02 -14.73
N THR A 118 -32.17 25.79 -15.11
CA THR A 118 -31.75 27.02 -14.43
C THR A 118 -31.77 28.20 -15.40
N VAL A 119 -32.46 29.27 -15.05
CA VAL A 119 -32.48 30.55 -15.79
C VAL A 119 -31.48 31.50 -15.14
N LYS A 120 -30.54 32.03 -15.93
CA LYS A 120 -29.51 32.97 -15.48
C LYS A 120 -29.68 34.32 -16.14
N ALA A 121 -29.57 35.40 -15.37
CA ALA A 121 -29.69 36.78 -15.81
C ALA A 121 -28.33 37.49 -15.83
N TYR A 122 -28.11 38.35 -16.81
CA TYR A 122 -26.87 39.12 -16.94
C TYR A 122 -27.13 40.60 -17.20
N ASN A 123 -26.29 41.47 -16.64
CA ASN A 123 -26.37 42.93 -16.77
C ASN A 123 -25.75 43.45 -18.08
N THR A 124 -25.76 44.78 -18.24
CA THR A 124 -25.20 45.45 -19.44
C THR A 124 -23.69 45.25 -19.59
N ALA A 125 -22.96 45.03 -18.49
CA ALA A 125 -21.54 44.69 -18.49
C ALA A 125 -21.26 43.20 -18.79
N GLY A 126 -22.31 42.38 -18.95
CA GLY A 126 -22.21 40.96 -19.25
C GLY A 126 -21.97 40.06 -18.03
N GLN A 127 -22.03 40.59 -16.80
CA GLN A 127 -21.88 39.83 -15.56
C GLN A 127 -23.19 39.14 -15.18
N GLU A 128 -23.11 37.93 -14.61
CA GLU A 128 -24.28 37.24 -14.05
C GLU A 128 -24.75 37.99 -12.79
N VAL A 129 -26.04 38.30 -12.73
CA VAL A 129 -26.61 39.12 -11.64
C VAL A 129 -27.69 38.42 -10.83
N ASP A 130 -28.35 37.40 -11.38
CA ASP A 130 -29.26 36.52 -10.64
C ASP A 130 -29.43 35.18 -11.40
N SER A 131 -29.82 34.14 -10.67
CA SER A 131 -30.03 32.78 -11.20
C SER A 131 -31.15 32.09 -10.43
N LYS A 132 -32.08 31.44 -11.14
CA LYS A 132 -33.23 30.75 -10.55
C LYS A 132 -33.45 29.40 -11.20
N VAL A 133 -33.68 28.37 -10.39
CA VAL A 133 -34.15 27.06 -10.87
C VAL A 133 -35.61 27.21 -11.29
N LEU A 134 -35.93 26.73 -12.49
CA LEU A 134 -37.24 26.75 -13.08
C LEU A 134 -38.09 25.60 -12.51
N THR A 135 -39.29 25.92 -12.05
CA THR A 135 -40.29 24.90 -11.71
C THR A 135 -40.96 24.40 -12.98
N ILE A 136 -40.83 23.11 -13.27
CA ILE A 136 -41.46 22.47 -14.44
C ILE A 136 -42.68 21.67 -13.97
N LYS A 137 -43.83 21.92 -14.59
CA LYS A 137 -45.06 21.15 -14.38
C LYS A 137 -45.36 20.30 -15.60
N ASN A 138 -45.92 19.11 -15.41
CA ASN A 138 -46.46 18.33 -16.52
C ASN A 138 -47.93 18.71 -16.72
N ALA A 139 -48.30 19.25 -17.89
CA ALA A 139 -49.69 19.55 -18.24
C ALA A 139 -50.59 18.31 -18.18
N ASP A 140 -50.03 17.13 -18.46
CA ASP A 140 -50.75 15.86 -18.36
C ASP A 140 -50.83 15.35 -16.90
N GLY A 141 -50.30 16.06 -15.91
CA GLY A 141 -50.32 15.75 -14.47
C GLY A 141 -49.19 14.83 -13.97
N THR A 142 -49.13 14.57 -12.67
CA THR A 142 -48.09 13.72 -12.04
C THR A 142 -48.50 12.24 -11.99
N GLY A 143 -47.55 11.36 -11.68
CA GLY A 143 -47.82 9.95 -11.44
C GLY A 143 -46.82 9.34 -10.46
N SER A 144 -47.18 8.21 -9.87
CA SER A 144 -46.29 7.43 -9.02
C SER A 144 -46.48 5.94 -9.25
N VAL A 145 -45.42 5.17 -9.00
CA VAL A 145 -45.47 3.69 -8.97
C VAL A 145 -45.07 3.18 -7.59
N THR A 146 -45.60 2.02 -7.21
CA THR A 146 -45.18 1.26 -6.03
C THR A 146 -45.05 -0.19 -6.46
N VAL A 147 -43.92 -0.82 -6.15
CA VAL A 147 -43.58 -2.18 -6.60
C VAL A 147 -43.43 -3.11 -5.41
N ASN A 148 -43.85 -4.35 -5.59
CA ASN A 148 -43.64 -5.44 -4.64
C ASN A 148 -42.22 -6.00 -4.78
N ASP A 149 -41.77 -6.71 -3.74
CA ASP A 149 -40.51 -7.47 -3.78
C ASP A 149 -40.54 -8.55 -4.87
N PHE A 150 -39.39 -8.73 -5.52
CA PHE A 150 -39.18 -9.79 -6.51
C PHE A 150 -38.37 -10.93 -5.87
N VAL A 151 -39.01 -12.05 -5.58
CA VAL A 151 -38.34 -13.23 -5.03
C VAL A 151 -37.83 -14.07 -6.20
N LEU A 152 -36.51 -14.18 -6.35
CA LEU A 152 -35.86 -14.96 -7.39
C LEU A 152 -36.45 -16.37 -7.47
N ARG A 153 -36.69 -16.81 -8.71
CA ARG A 153 -37.16 -18.16 -9.06
C ARG A 153 -38.56 -18.50 -8.52
N GLN A 154 -39.24 -17.57 -7.83
CA GLN A 154 -40.65 -17.65 -7.45
C GLN A 154 -41.48 -16.61 -8.22
N SER A 155 -41.07 -15.33 -8.16
CA SER A 155 -41.71 -14.24 -8.88
C SER A 155 -41.48 -14.39 -10.38
N ARG A 156 -42.57 -14.35 -11.16
CA ARG A 156 -42.51 -14.29 -12.63
C ARG A 156 -42.56 -12.87 -13.16
N HIS A 157 -43.20 -11.99 -12.40
CA HIS A 157 -43.44 -10.60 -12.76
C HIS A 157 -42.95 -9.69 -11.63
N VAL A 158 -42.46 -8.50 -11.99
CA VAL A 158 -42.46 -7.35 -11.09
C VAL A 158 -43.89 -6.81 -11.10
N GLU A 159 -44.54 -6.86 -9.96
CA GLU A 159 -45.92 -6.43 -9.79
C GLU A 159 -45.98 -5.18 -8.91
N GLY A 160 -47.00 -4.37 -9.10
CA GLY A 160 -47.12 -3.12 -8.38
C GLY A 160 -48.45 -2.41 -8.62
N THR A 161 -48.52 -1.19 -8.11
CA THR A 161 -49.64 -0.27 -8.34
C THR A 161 -49.12 1.06 -8.88
N TYR A 162 -50.00 1.82 -9.52
CA TYR A 162 -49.70 3.17 -9.95
C TYR A 162 -50.83 4.13 -9.58
N LYS A 163 -50.49 5.41 -9.48
CA LYS A 163 -51.44 6.52 -9.34
C LYS A 163 -51.11 7.62 -10.36
N GLY A 164 -52.11 8.45 -10.65
CA GLY A 164 -51.96 9.55 -11.59
C GLY A 164 -51.75 9.05 -13.02
N ASN A 165 -50.95 9.78 -13.80
CA ASN A 165 -50.95 9.68 -15.27
C ASN A 165 -49.92 8.70 -15.84
N VAL A 166 -49.58 7.63 -15.11
CA VAL A 166 -48.70 6.57 -15.62
C VAL A 166 -49.49 5.77 -16.67
N ALA A 167 -49.01 5.80 -17.92
CA ALA A 167 -49.63 5.13 -19.07
C ALA A 167 -48.84 3.90 -19.55
N ARG A 168 -47.53 3.84 -19.28
CA ARG A 168 -46.67 2.70 -19.61
C ARG A 168 -45.56 2.55 -18.58
N VAL A 169 -44.93 1.38 -18.53
CA VAL A 169 -43.74 1.14 -17.69
C VAL A 169 -42.58 0.56 -18.51
N ARG A 170 -41.38 0.62 -17.94
CA ARG A 170 -40.19 -0.12 -18.37
C ARG A 170 -39.44 -0.64 -17.15
N LEU A 171 -38.68 -1.72 -17.34
CA LEU A 171 -37.84 -2.30 -16.29
C LEU A 171 -36.37 -2.12 -16.68
N LYS A 172 -35.57 -1.57 -15.77
CA LYS A 172 -34.12 -1.49 -15.91
C LYS A 172 -33.46 -2.49 -14.96
N VAL A 173 -32.58 -3.34 -15.49
CA VAL A 173 -31.79 -4.30 -14.73
C VAL A 173 -30.32 -4.02 -15.05
N GLY A 174 -29.55 -3.61 -14.04
CA GLY A 174 -28.21 -3.08 -14.23
C GLY A 174 -28.21 -1.87 -15.18
N THR A 175 -27.55 -2.00 -16.34
CA THR A 175 -27.49 -0.99 -17.39
C THR A 175 -28.53 -1.19 -18.50
N THR A 176 -29.24 -2.32 -18.54
CA THR A 176 -30.13 -2.68 -19.65
C THR A 176 -31.58 -2.30 -19.36
N GLU A 177 -32.22 -1.62 -20.31
CA GLU A 177 -33.65 -1.28 -20.24
C GLU A 177 -34.51 -2.21 -21.09
N TYR A 178 -35.57 -2.73 -20.50
CA TYR A 178 -36.55 -3.61 -21.13
C TYR A 178 -37.89 -2.89 -21.29
N ALA A 179 -38.37 -2.83 -22.54
CA ALA A 179 -39.72 -2.39 -22.83
C ALA A 179 -40.74 -3.52 -22.54
N GLY A 180 -41.93 -3.15 -22.07
CA GLY A 180 -43.02 -4.10 -21.83
C GLY A 180 -43.86 -3.72 -20.62
N GLY A 181 -44.51 -4.73 -20.04
CA GLY A 181 -45.39 -4.60 -18.90
C GLY A 181 -46.76 -4.01 -19.22
N THR A 182 -47.70 -4.25 -18.32
CA THR A 182 -49.09 -3.81 -18.41
C THR A 182 -49.36 -2.78 -17.34
N VAL A 183 -50.01 -1.69 -17.72
CA VAL A 183 -50.49 -0.63 -16.82
C VAL A 183 -51.99 -0.50 -17.03
N SER A 184 -52.78 -1.08 -16.14
CA SER A 184 -54.24 -1.10 -16.25
C SER A 184 -54.89 -1.25 -14.88
N GLU A 185 -56.07 -0.65 -14.69
CA GLU A 185 -56.87 -0.79 -13.47
C GLU A 185 -56.10 -0.47 -12.17
N GLY A 186 -55.19 0.52 -12.22
CA GLY A 186 -54.36 0.91 -11.07
C GLY A 186 -53.23 -0.08 -10.73
N LYS A 187 -53.02 -1.13 -11.53
CA LYS A 187 -52.00 -2.16 -11.34
C LYS A 187 -50.93 -2.12 -12.41
N ILE A 188 -49.76 -2.60 -12.03
CA ILE A 188 -48.60 -2.81 -12.90
C ILE A 188 -48.22 -4.29 -12.85
N THR A 189 -47.99 -4.89 -14.01
CA THR A 189 -47.34 -6.21 -14.10
C THR A 189 -46.27 -6.19 -15.19
N PHE A 190 -45.06 -6.67 -14.89
CA PHE A 190 -43.95 -6.71 -15.85
C PHE A 190 -43.23 -8.05 -15.79
N TYR A 191 -43.23 -8.84 -16.87
CA TYR A 191 -42.58 -10.16 -16.88
C TYR A 191 -41.05 -10.04 -16.80
N ALA A 192 -40.48 -10.57 -15.73
CA ALA A 192 -39.08 -10.36 -15.35
C ALA A 192 -38.31 -11.64 -15.00
N LEU A 193 -38.95 -12.82 -15.09
CA LEU A 193 -38.32 -14.11 -14.77
C LEU A 193 -37.02 -14.38 -15.53
N ASP A 194 -36.98 -13.99 -16.80
CA ASP A 194 -35.83 -14.15 -17.70
C ASP A 194 -34.80 -13.01 -17.60
N LYS A 195 -35.15 -11.92 -16.91
CA LYS A 195 -34.40 -10.66 -16.85
C LYS A 195 -33.65 -10.49 -15.54
N ILE A 196 -34.29 -10.80 -14.42
CA ILE A 196 -33.69 -10.71 -13.07
C ILE A 196 -33.17 -12.11 -12.70
N LYS A 197 -31.85 -12.31 -12.77
CA LYS A 197 -31.22 -13.64 -12.64
C LYS A 197 -30.55 -13.89 -11.29
N ASP A 198 -30.17 -12.82 -10.60
CA ASP A 198 -29.53 -12.83 -9.29
C ASP A 198 -29.91 -11.58 -8.49
N THR A 199 -29.41 -11.47 -7.25
CA THR A 199 -29.71 -10.39 -6.31
C THR A 199 -28.71 -9.23 -6.36
N THR A 200 -27.69 -9.30 -7.23
CA THR A 200 -26.56 -8.35 -7.22
C THR A 200 -26.76 -7.17 -8.16
N GLU A 201 -27.53 -7.34 -9.23
CA GLU A 201 -27.81 -6.25 -10.17
C GLU A 201 -28.95 -5.34 -9.66
N PRO A 202 -28.78 -4.00 -9.73
CA PRO A 202 -29.84 -3.08 -9.32
C PRO A 202 -31.02 -3.16 -10.30
N VAL A 203 -32.24 -3.23 -9.76
CA VAL A 203 -33.48 -3.32 -10.55
C VAL A 203 -34.36 -2.11 -10.27
N VAL A 204 -34.79 -1.41 -11.33
CA VAL A 204 -35.62 -0.19 -11.24
C VAL A 204 -36.81 -0.28 -12.21
N LEU A 205 -38.02 -0.06 -11.72
CA LEU A 205 -39.22 0.09 -12.54
C LEU A 205 -39.47 1.58 -12.81
N MET A 206 -39.61 1.95 -14.08
CA MET A 206 -39.83 3.33 -14.53
C MET A 206 -41.24 3.47 -15.11
N GLY A 207 -41.97 4.51 -14.72
CA GLY A 207 -43.29 4.85 -15.23
C GLY A 207 -43.26 6.06 -16.15
N TYR A 208 -43.99 6.00 -17.27
CA TYR A 208 -44.04 7.05 -18.27
C TYR A 208 -45.49 7.46 -18.57
N ASP A 209 -45.67 8.70 -18.98
CA ASP A 209 -46.97 9.25 -19.40
C ASP A 209 -47.39 8.75 -20.81
N ARG A 210 -48.60 9.17 -21.23
CA ARG A 210 -49.18 8.81 -22.55
C ARG A 210 -48.34 9.30 -23.73
N ARG A 211 -47.54 10.35 -23.53
CA ARG A 211 -46.67 10.96 -24.55
C ARG A 211 -45.28 10.33 -24.59
N GLY A 212 -44.91 9.59 -23.55
CA GLY A 212 -43.69 8.77 -23.49
C GLY A 212 -42.57 9.29 -22.65
N ASN A 213 -42.88 10.23 -21.78
CA ASN A 213 -41.91 10.89 -20.94
C ASN A 213 -41.92 10.20 -19.58
N LYS A 214 -40.73 9.97 -19.03
CA LYS A 214 -40.61 9.38 -17.70
C LYS A 214 -41.21 10.36 -16.69
N ILE A 215 -42.11 9.88 -15.84
CA ILE A 215 -42.80 10.68 -14.80
C ILE A 215 -42.66 10.10 -13.39
N THR A 216 -42.09 8.89 -13.25
CA THR A 216 -41.79 8.24 -11.96
C THR A 216 -40.81 7.08 -12.14
N GLU A 217 -40.07 6.73 -11.09
CA GLU A 217 -39.28 5.49 -11.02
C GLU A 217 -39.20 4.99 -9.56
N GLN A 218 -39.02 3.68 -9.39
CA GLN A 218 -38.91 3.02 -8.08
C GLN A 218 -38.01 1.78 -8.17
N THR A 219 -37.10 1.62 -7.21
CA THR A 219 -36.26 0.41 -7.07
C THR A 219 -37.09 -0.80 -6.65
N VAL A 220 -36.85 -1.94 -7.29
CA VAL A 220 -37.43 -3.25 -6.94
C VAL A 220 -36.48 -3.98 -6.00
N ASN A 221 -36.96 -4.37 -4.82
CA ASN A 221 -36.17 -5.20 -3.90
C ASN A 221 -36.13 -6.65 -4.39
N VAL A 222 -34.93 -7.22 -4.56
CA VAL A 222 -34.74 -8.59 -5.08
C VAL A 222 -34.21 -9.51 -3.99
N THR A 223 -34.90 -10.64 -3.74
CA THR A 223 -34.56 -11.60 -2.65
C THR A 223 -34.52 -13.05 -3.16
N GLU A 224 -33.94 -14.00 -2.42
CA GLU A 224 -34.01 -15.45 -2.72
C GLU A 224 -34.48 -16.24 -1.49
N LEU A 225 -35.20 -17.35 -1.69
CA LEU A 225 -35.63 -18.24 -0.61
C LEU A 225 -34.42 -18.97 -0.01
N SER A 226 -34.30 -18.94 1.33
CA SER A 226 -33.24 -19.63 2.08
C SER A 226 -33.82 -20.64 3.06
N GLY A 227 -33.02 -21.65 3.43
CA GLY A 227 -33.38 -22.64 4.45
C GLY A 227 -32.12 -23.30 5.01
N THR A 228 -32.16 -23.72 6.27
CA THR A 228 -31.03 -24.36 6.96
C THR A 228 -31.50 -25.57 7.74
N ILE A 229 -30.63 -26.58 7.89
CA ILE A 229 -30.89 -27.78 8.69
C ILE A 229 -29.84 -27.94 9.79
N THR A 230 -30.30 -28.48 10.92
CA THR A 230 -29.46 -28.93 12.03
C THR A 230 -29.83 -30.38 12.32
N ALA A 231 -28.88 -31.30 12.17
CA ALA A 231 -29.08 -32.71 12.44
C ALA A 231 -28.47 -33.13 13.78
N ASN A 232 -29.15 -34.02 14.49
CA ASN A 232 -28.62 -34.65 15.69
C ASN A 232 -27.56 -35.70 15.32
N GLU A 233 -26.64 -35.98 16.23
CA GLU A 233 -25.73 -37.12 16.14
C GLU A 233 -26.55 -38.43 16.07
N PHE A 234 -26.13 -39.36 15.20
CA PHE A 234 -26.75 -40.66 15.03
C PHE A 234 -25.98 -41.71 15.82
N GLU A 235 -26.62 -42.32 16.82
CA GLU A 235 -25.99 -43.35 17.64
C GLU A 235 -26.25 -44.75 17.04
N LEU A 236 -25.17 -45.40 16.62
CA LEU A 236 -25.18 -46.68 15.92
C LEU A 236 -25.75 -47.78 16.82
N TYR A 237 -26.62 -48.62 16.27
CA TYR A 237 -27.37 -49.72 16.92
C TYR A 237 -28.52 -49.30 17.85
N THR A 238 -28.55 -48.06 18.33
CA THR A 238 -29.65 -47.53 19.18
C THR A 238 -30.64 -46.76 18.34
N ASP A 239 -30.17 -45.82 17.53
CA ASP A 239 -31.03 -44.95 16.74
C ASP A 239 -31.60 -45.65 15.51
N SER A 240 -32.86 -45.30 15.22
CA SER A 240 -33.53 -45.76 14.00
C SER A 240 -33.64 -44.66 12.93
N TYR A 241 -33.52 -43.39 13.34
CA TYR A 241 -33.73 -42.22 12.50
C TYR A 241 -32.61 -41.20 12.67
N VAL A 242 -32.13 -40.62 11.57
CA VAL A 242 -31.45 -39.32 11.59
C VAL A 242 -32.53 -38.26 11.71
N GLN A 243 -32.44 -37.41 12.72
CA GLN A 243 -33.48 -36.44 13.05
C GLN A 243 -32.87 -35.08 13.40
N GLY A 244 -33.67 -34.03 13.30
CA GLY A 244 -33.18 -32.68 13.54
C GLY A 244 -34.23 -31.61 13.29
N THR A 245 -33.78 -30.36 13.24
CA THR A 245 -34.62 -29.18 13.02
C THR A 245 -34.24 -28.44 11.75
N PHE A 246 -35.13 -27.61 11.26
CA PHE A 246 -34.86 -26.75 10.10
C PHE A 246 -35.49 -25.37 10.27
N THR A 247 -34.92 -24.38 9.59
CA THR A 247 -35.50 -23.04 9.43
C THR A 247 -35.58 -22.67 7.96
N GLY A 248 -36.43 -21.68 7.63
CA GLY A 248 -36.65 -21.26 6.25
C GLY A 248 -37.37 -22.33 5.40
N GLU A 249 -37.21 -22.26 4.08
CA GLU A 249 -37.99 -23.05 3.11
C GLU A 249 -37.37 -24.43 2.81
N VAL A 250 -37.38 -25.33 3.79
CA VAL A 250 -37.04 -26.75 3.60
C VAL A 250 -38.32 -27.58 3.45
N ARG A 251 -38.40 -28.40 2.39
CA ARG A 251 -39.58 -29.22 2.05
C ARG A 251 -39.29 -30.71 1.91
N SER A 252 -38.06 -31.08 1.57
CA SER A 252 -37.64 -32.48 1.50
C SER A 252 -36.17 -32.62 1.86
N ILE A 253 -35.78 -33.84 2.20
CA ILE A 253 -34.40 -34.20 2.56
C ILE A 253 -33.97 -35.45 1.80
N LYS A 254 -32.66 -35.62 1.62
CA LYS A 254 -32.03 -36.84 1.10
C LYS A 254 -30.85 -37.23 1.99
N LEU A 255 -30.69 -38.53 2.24
CA LEU A 255 -29.55 -39.07 2.98
C LEU A 255 -28.59 -39.75 2.00
N ILE A 256 -27.31 -39.40 2.09
CA ILE A 256 -26.22 -39.99 1.31
C ILE A 256 -25.33 -40.74 2.28
N VAL A 257 -25.05 -42.02 2.02
CA VAL A 257 -24.10 -42.83 2.80
C VAL A 257 -22.96 -43.24 1.85
N GLU A 258 -21.79 -42.67 2.08
CA GLU A 258 -20.58 -42.90 1.28
C GLU A 258 -19.78 -44.06 1.89
N GLY A 259 -19.92 -45.25 1.27
CA GLY A 259 -19.12 -46.45 1.50
C GLY A 259 -18.48 -46.95 0.19
N ALA A 260 -18.43 -48.26 -0.05
CA ALA A 260 -17.84 -48.83 -1.28
C ALA A 260 -18.62 -48.50 -2.58
N SER A 261 -19.89 -48.09 -2.47
CA SER A 261 -20.71 -47.53 -3.55
C SER A 261 -21.56 -46.43 -2.94
N SER A 262 -21.37 -45.17 -3.30
CA SER A 262 -22.18 -44.06 -2.75
C SER A 262 -23.65 -44.24 -3.15
N VAL A 263 -24.55 -44.37 -2.18
CA VAL A 263 -25.99 -44.55 -2.44
C VAL A 263 -26.78 -43.34 -1.93
N GLU A 264 -27.59 -42.75 -2.81
CA GLU A 264 -28.58 -41.74 -2.45
C GLU A 264 -29.88 -42.41 -1.99
N HIS A 265 -30.38 -42.00 -0.82
CA HIS A 265 -31.65 -42.46 -0.28
C HIS A 265 -32.65 -41.31 -0.23
N LEU A 266 -33.76 -41.48 -0.96
CA LEU A 266 -34.92 -40.59 -0.91
C LEU A 266 -35.85 -40.99 0.24
N GLY A 267 -36.41 -40.01 0.96
CA GLY A 267 -37.39 -40.27 2.02
C GLY A 267 -37.34 -39.26 3.16
N GLY A 268 -37.87 -39.68 4.31
CA GLY A 268 -37.96 -38.86 5.50
C GLY A 268 -39.19 -37.94 5.53
N THR A 269 -39.47 -37.39 6.70
CA THR A 269 -40.54 -36.42 6.96
C THR A 269 -39.92 -35.06 7.23
N VAL A 270 -40.54 -33.99 6.71
CA VAL A 270 -40.17 -32.60 6.96
C VAL A 270 -41.45 -31.84 7.29
N SER A 271 -41.66 -31.50 8.54
CA SER A 271 -42.88 -30.84 9.00
C SER A 271 -42.68 -30.14 10.35
N ASN A 272 -43.40 -29.05 10.59
CA ASN A 272 -43.43 -28.34 11.87
C ASN A 272 -42.02 -27.96 12.41
N GLY A 273 -41.12 -27.55 11.52
CA GLY A 273 -39.74 -27.15 11.87
C GLY A 273 -38.81 -28.31 12.24
N ALA A 274 -39.23 -29.57 12.06
CA ALA A 274 -38.44 -30.76 12.34
C ALA A 274 -38.40 -31.71 11.14
N PHE A 275 -37.37 -32.55 11.10
CA PHE A 275 -37.27 -33.64 10.13
C PHE A 275 -36.85 -34.96 10.78
N GLN A 276 -37.23 -36.08 10.15
CA GLN A 276 -36.77 -37.42 10.51
C GLN A 276 -36.54 -38.27 9.26
N PHE A 277 -35.48 -39.05 9.22
CA PHE A 277 -35.10 -39.92 8.11
C PHE A 277 -34.71 -41.30 8.64
N TYR A 278 -35.41 -42.37 8.22
CA TYR A 278 -35.10 -43.72 8.70
C TYR A 278 -33.75 -44.22 8.15
N ALA A 279 -32.79 -44.44 9.06
CA ALA A 279 -31.39 -44.68 8.72
C ALA A 279 -30.80 -45.97 9.31
N LYS A 280 -31.55 -46.70 10.15
CA LYS A 280 -31.08 -47.92 10.85
C LYS A 280 -30.43 -48.97 9.94
N ASP A 281 -31.01 -49.17 8.76
CA ASP A 281 -30.59 -50.16 7.78
C ASP A 281 -29.56 -49.62 6.77
N LYS A 282 -29.30 -48.31 6.81
CA LYS A 282 -28.46 -47.57 5.86
C LYS A 282 -27.10 -47.21 6.46
N ILE A 283 -27.09 -46.71 7.70
CA ILE A 283 -25.87 -46.38 8.45
C ILE A 283 -25.51 -47.61 9.28
N ARG A 284 -24.52 -48.39 8.82
CA ARG A 284 -24.13 -49.66 9.45
C ARG A 284 -22.76 -49.62 10.11
N ASN A 285 -21.98 -48.59 9.82
CA ASN A 285 -20.62 -48.44 10.29
C ASN A 285 -20.38 -46.99 10.69
N SER A 286 -19.73 -46.77 11.84
CA SER A 286 -19.37 -45.42 12.31
C SER A 286 -18.31 -44.72 11.47
N PHE A 287 -17.67 -45.43 10.52
CA PHE A 287 -16.74 -44.87 9.53
C PHE A 287 -17.41 -44.48 8.21
N ASP A 288 -18.68 -44.79 8.01
CA ASP A 288 -19.39 -44.34 6.81
C ASP A 288 -19.51 -42.81 6.87
N LYS A 289 -19.20 -42.12 5.77
CA LYS A 289 -19.48 -40.69 5.70
C LYS A 289 -20.94 -40.51 5.32
N VAL A 290 -21.70 -39.84 6.18
CA VAL A 290 -23.14 -39.66 5.99
C VAL A 290 -23.46 -38.19 5.84
N THR A 291 -24.11 -37.83 4.75
CA THR A 291 -24.50 -36.44 4.45
C THR A 291 -26.01 -36.35 4.28
N LEU A 292 -26.63 -35.37 4.91
CA LEU A 292 -28.03 -35.03 4.75
C LEU A 292 -28.17 -33.73 3.94
N LYS A 293 -28.91 -33.79 2.84
CA LYS A 293 -29.18 -32.64 1.97
C LYS A 293 -30.63 -32.20 2.10
N ALA A 294 -30.87 -30.90 2.17
CA ALA A 294 -32.17 -30.27 2.29
C ALA A 294 -32.55 -29.55 0.99
N TYR A 295 -33.82 -29.66 0.60
CA TYR A 295 -34.34 -29.10 -0.65
C TYR A 295 -35.64 -28.32 -0.41
N ASN A 296 -35.84 -27.25 -1.16
CA ASN A 296 -37.07 -26.43 -1.12
C ASN A 296 -38.21 -27.01 -1.96
N ALA A 297 -39.35 -26.30 -2.03
CA ALA A 297 -40.57 -26.75 -2.74
C ALA A 297 -40.38 -27.00 -4.23
N VAL A 298 -39.36 -26.40 -4.85
CA VAL A 298 -39.05 -26.56 -6.28
C VAL A 298 -37.92 -27.58 -6.52
N GLY A 299 -37.52 -28.33 -5.49
CA GLY A 299 -36.53 -29.41 -5.58
C GLY A 299 -35.07 -28.95 -5.68
N ARG A 300 -34.77 -27.68 -5.33
CA ARG A 300 -33.39 -27.16 -5.29
C ARG A 300 -32.80 -27.31 -3.91
N GLU A 301 -31.51 -27.68 -3.85
CA GLU A 301 -30.75 -27.79 -2.61
C GLU A 301 -30.63 -26.41 -1.94
N VAL A 302 -30.92 -26.35 -0.64
CA VAL A 302 -30.85 -25.11 0.16
C VAL A 302 -29.84 -25.20 1.30
N ASP A 303 -29.51 -26.41 1.78
CA ASP A 303 -28.46 -26.65 2.76
C ASP A 303 -28.03 -28.14 2.73
N SER A 304 -26.83 -28.43 3.23
CA SER A 304 -26.25 -29.78 3.32
C SER A 304 -25.41 -29.90 4.59
N LYS A 305 -25.55 -31.01 5.32
CA LYS A 305 -24.84 -31.27 6.59
C LYS A 305 -24.34 -32.70 6.67
N ASP A 306 -23.11 -32.86 7.12
CA ASP A 306 -22.59 -34.16 7.51
C ASP A 306 -23.16 -34.58 8.87
N ILE A 307 -23.49 -35.86 9.00
CA ILE A 307 -24.07 -36.47 10.18
C ILE A 307 -22.96 -37.16 10.97
N SER A 308 -22.74 -36.70 12.20
CA SER A 308 -21.87 -37.39 13.14
C SER A 308 -22.47 -38.75 13.50
N ILE A 309 -21.66 -39.81 13.42
CA ILE A 309 -22.06 -41.16 13.82
C ILE A 309 -21.27 -41.55 15.06
N LYS A 310 -21.97 -41.90 16.14
CA LYS A 310 -21.38 -42.38 17.38
C LYS A 310 -21.62 -43.87 17.53
N ASN A 311 -20.58 -44.64 17.83
CA ASN A 311 -20.75 -46.06 18.12
C ASN A 311 -21.19 -46.27 19.57
N ALA A 312 -22.38 -46.85 19.79
CA ALA A 312 -22.92 -47.12 21.13
C ALA A 312 -22.08 -48.12 21.94
N ASP A 313 -21.37 -49.04 21.27
CA ASP A 313 -20.44 -49.96 21.95
C ASP A 313 -19.10 -49.27 22.31
N GLY A 314 -18.99 -47.95 22.10
CA GLY A 314 -17.85 -47.09 22.48
C GLY A 314 -16.74 -47.01 21.43
N ALA A 315 -15.87 -46.01 21.57
CA ALA A 315 -14.73 -45.80 20.69
C ALA A 315 -13.55 -46.72 21.05
N GLY A 316 -12.62 -46.88 20.10
CA GLY A 316 -11.33 -47.54 20.32
C GLY A 316 -10.24 -46.85 19.52
N SER A 317 -9.00 -47.01 19.96
CA SER A 317 -7.82 -46.52 19.23
C SER A 317 -6.74 -47.59 19.15
N LEU A 318 -5.98 -47.56 18.06
CA LEU A 318 -4.81 -48.40 17.82
C LEU A 318 -3.60 -47.51 17.59
N VAL A 319 -2.46 -47.87 18.18
CA VAL A 319 -1.16 -47.28 17.85
C VAL A 319 -0.23 -48.43 17.47
N THR A 320 0.04 -48.56 16.18
CA THR A 320 0.89 -49.62 15.62
C THR A 320 2.35 -49.26 15.72
N THR A 321 3.21 -50.27 15.90
CA THR A 321 4.65 -50.14 15.69
C THR A 321 5.01 -50.38 14.22
N ASP A 322 6.20 -49.91 13.83
CA ASP A 322 6.75 -50.17 12.49
C ASP A 322 7.03 -51.67 12.31
N PHE A 323 6.79 -52.18 11.11
CA PHE A 323 7.09 -53.55 10.72
C PHE A 323 8.34 -53.56 9.83
N ALA A 324 9.48 -54.03 10.37
CA ALA A 324 10.75 -54.12 9.66
C ALA A 324 10.77 -55.36 8.76
N LEU A 325 10.78 -55.15 7.45
CA LEU A 325 10.76 -56.23 6.45
C LEU A 325 12.01 -57.11 6.61
N GLY A 326 11.79 -58.41 6.78
CA GLY A 326 12.87 -59.40 7.00
C GLY A 326 13.31 -59.59 8.45
N GLN A 327 12.85 -58.73 9.39
CA GLN A 327 13.18 -58.83 10.82
C GLN A 327 11.93 -59.06 11.70
N SER A 328 10.86 -58.30 11.49
CA SER A 328 9.63 -58.37 12.28
C SER A 328 8.79 -59.61 11.94
N ARG A 329 8.25 -60.28 12.97
CA ARG A 329 7.35 -61.44 12.80
C ARG A 329 5.87 -61.09 12.91
N ASN A 330 5.55 -60.11 13.75
CA ASN A 330 4.20 -59.68 14.05
C ASN A 330 4.05 -58.18 13.75
N VAL A 331 2.85 -57.79 13.32
CA VAL A 331 2.36 -56.42 13.53
C VAL A 331 1.90 -56.31 14.97
N GLU A 332 2.38 -55.30 15.67
CA GLU A 332 2.03 -55.07 17.07
C GLU A 332 1.43 -53.67 17.21
N ALA A 333 0.49 -53.54 18.13
CA ALA A 333 -0.13 -52.27 18.45
C ALA A 333 -0.49 -52.21 19.94
N THR A 334 -0.43 -51.02 20.51
CA THR A 334 -1.14 -50.74 21.76
C THR A 334 -2.56 -50.30 21.43
N TYR A 335 -3.52 -50.64 22.30
CA TYR A 335 -4.92 -50.30 22.07
C TYR A 335 -5.60 -49.76 23.33
N GLN A 336 -6.57 -48.88 23.11
CA GLN A 336 -7.46 -48.37 24.16
C GLN A 336 -8.92 -48.48 23.73
N GLY A 337 -9.82 -48.42 24.70
CA GLY A 337 -11.26 -48.50 24.46
C GLY A 337 -11.73 -49.91 24.08
N ASN A 338 -12.86 -49.99 23.39
CA ASN A 338 -13.65 -51.22 23.29
C ASN A 338 -13.27 -52.14 22.12
N ILE A 339 -11.97 -52.27 21.85
CA ILE A 339 -11.45 -53.20 20.83
C ILE A 339 -11.49 -54.61 21.39
N SER A 340 -12.27 -55.48 20.74
CA SER A 340 -12.46 -56.87 21.14
C SER A 340 -11.70 -57.84 20.23
N ARG A 341 -11.49 -57.48 18.97
CA ARG A 341 -10.79 -58.29 17.95
C ARG A 341 -10.01 -57.38 17.01
N VAL A 342 -9.00 -57.92 16.33
CA VAL A 342 -8.31 -57.25 15.24
C VAL A 342 -8.36 -58.05 13.95
N ARG A 343 -8.14 -57.38 12.82
CA ARG A 343 -7.86 -58.00 11.52
C ARG A 343 -6.72 -57.26 10.85
N LEU A 344 -5.99 -57.95 9.99
CA LEU A 344 -4.93 -57.33 9.19
C LEU A 344 -5.39 -57.25 7.75
N LYS A 345 -5.35 -56.05 7.16
CA LYS A 345 -5.55 -55.85 5.73
C LYS A 345 -4.19 -55.58 5.10
N VAL A 346 -3.82 -56.38 4.10
CA VAL A 346 -2.62 -56.19 3.28
C VAL A 346 -3.07 -55.99 1.84
N ASN A 347 -2.80 -54.82 1.29
CA ASN A 347 -3.33 -54.35 0.02
C ASN A 347 -4.87 -54.42 0.00
N ASN A 348 -5.45 -55.30 -0.81
CA ASN A 348 -6.91 -55.50 -0.90
C ASN A 348 -7.40 -56.75 -0.17
N GLN A 349 -6.51 -57.54 0.44
CA GLN A 349 -6.85 -58.79 1.11
C GLN A 349 -6.92 -58.59 2.62
N GLU A 350 -8.01 -59.04 3.24
CA GLU A 350 -8.22 -58.99 4.68
C GLU A 350 -8.04 -60.37 5.31
N TYR A 351 -7.31 -60.41 6.42
CA TYR A 351 -6.97 -61.63 7.17
C TYR A 351 -7.59 -61.56 8.56
N ALA A 352 -8.38 -62.58 8.91
CA ALA A 352 -8.89 -62.77 10.26
C ALA A 352 -7.83 -63.44 11.16
N GLY A 353 -7.80 -63.06 12.44
CA GLY A 353 -6.87 -63.60 13.42
C GLY A 353 -6.44 -62.56 14.44
N GLY A 354 -5.19 -62.68 14.91
CA GLY A 354 -4.61 -61.78 15.89
C GLY A 354 -5.13 -61.99 17.32
N THR A 355 -4.41 -61.43 18.27
CA THR A 355 -4.72 -61.50 19.70
C THR A 355 -4.91 -60.08 20.23
N VAL A 356 -5.95 -59.86 21.02
CA VAL A 356 -6.21 -58.60 21.73
C VAL A 356 -6.26 -58.93 23.22
N ALA A 357 -5.23 -58.56 23.97
CA ALA A 357 -5.12 -58.83 25.39
C ALA A 357 -4.19 -57.84 26.08
N ASN A 358 -4.46 -57.53 27.35
CA ASN A 358 -3.59 -56.73 28.22
C ASN A 358 -3.17 -55.37 27.61
N GLY A 359 -4.06 -54.70 26.87
CA GLY A 359 -3.77 -53.41 26.22
C GLY A 359 -2.91 -53.50 24.96
N THR A 360 -2.60 -54.72 24.49
CA THR A 360 -1.85 -54.97 23.26
C THR A 360 -2.65 -55.77 22.24
N ALA A 361 -2.49 -55.42 20.98
CA ALA A 361 -3.02 -56.15 19.84
C ALA A 361 -1.86 -56.65 18.97
N THR A 362 -1.79 -57.95 18.71
CA THR A 362 -0.71 -58.56 17.92
C THR A 362 -1.28 -59.40 16.79
N PHE A 363 -0.63 -59.35 15.63
CA PHE A 363 -1.05 -60.09 14.44
C PHE A 363 0.17 -60.65 13.70
N TYR A 364 0.26 -61.98 13.56
CA TYR A 364 1.36 -62.62 12.84
C TYR A 364 1.31 -62.30 11.33
N ALA A 365 2.36 -61.65 10.83
CA ALA A 365 2.36 -61.01 9.51
C ALA A 365 3.59 -61.31 8.63
N LEU A 366 4.58 -62.05 9.14
CA LEU A 366 5.80 -62.41 8.41
C LEU A 366 5.56 -63.02 7.01
N ASP A 367 4.54 -63.88 6.89
CA ASP A 367 4.17 -64.58 5.65
C ASP A 367 3.26 -63.75 4.73
N LYS A 368 2.71 -62.64 5.25
CA LYS A 368 1.66 -61.80 4.63
C LYS A 368 2.22 -60.50 4.06
N ILE A 369 3.17 -59.87 4.76
CA ILE A 369 3.84 -58.64 4.34
C ILE A 369 5.15 -59.04 3.68
N ARG A 370 5.27 -58.80 2.36
CA ARG A 370 6.40 -59.30 1.57
C ARG A 370 7.22 -58.19 0.93
N ASN A 371 6.65 -57.00 0.80
CA ASN A 371 7.31 -55.85 0.22
C ASN A 371 7.05 -54.61 1.07
N ILE A 372 8.02 -53.69 1.09
CA ILE A 372 7.87 -52.39 1.74
C ILE A 372 6.74 -51.54 1.13
N THR A 373 6.34 -51.85 -0.10
CA THR A 373 5.24 -51.17 -0.81
C THR A 373 3.86 -51.74 -0.47
N ASP A 374 3.77 -52.82 0.31
CA ASP A 374 2.49 -53.38 0.71
C ASP A 374 1.72 -52.37 1.58
N LYS A 375 0.46 -52.09 1.23
CA LYS A 375 -0.41 -51.22 2.02
C LYS A 375 -0.97 -52.03 3.18
N VAL A 376 -0.44 -51.85 4.38
CA VAL A 376 -0.82 -52.63 5.55
C VAL A 376 -1.65 -51.79 6.51
N THR A 377 -2.76 -52.34 6.98
CA THR A 377 -3.66 -51.69 7.94
C THR A 377 -4.12 -52.71 8.98
N LEU A 378 -3.95 -52.37 10.25
CA LEU A 378 -4.52 -53.12 11.37
C LEU A 378 -5.89 -52.53 11.70
N ILE A 379 -6.93 -53.36 11.63
CA ILE A 379 -8.32 -52.96 11.83
C ILE A 379 -8.79 -53.44 13.20
N GLY A 380 -9.26 -52.52 14.05
CA GLY A 380 -9.86 -52.80 15.36
C GLY A 380 -11.37 -52.97 15.25
N LEU A 381 -11.89 -54.07 15.81
CA LEU A 381 -13.30 -54.44 15.76
C LEU A 381 -13.93 -54.50 17.16
N ASP A 382 -15.21 -54.14 17.24
CA ASP A 382 -16.03 -54.33 18.44
C ASP A 382 -16.43 -55.81 18.66
N ARG A 383 -17.14 -56.07 19.77
CA ARG A 383 -17.67 -57.39 20.12
C ARG A 383 -18.67 -57.95 19.11
N ARG A 384 -19.32 -57.10 18.30
CA ARG A 384 -20.28 -57.48 17.26
C ARG A 384 -19.60 -57.69 15.88
N GLY A 385 -18.33 -57.33 15.77
CA GLY A 385 -17.49 -57.54 14.60
C GLY A 385 -17.43 -56.35 13.64
N ASN A 386 -17.92 -55.18 14.06
CA ASN A 386 -17.90 -53.98 13.24
C ASN A 386 -16.62 -53.18 13.47
N LYS A 387 -16.16 -52.48 12.44
CA LYS A 387 -14.96 -51.64 12.51
C LYS A 387 -15.21 -50.45 13.44
N ILE A 388 -14.33 -50.28 14.43
CA ILE A 388 -14.34 -49.14 15.36
C ILE A 388 -13.07 -48.29 15.27
N THR A 389 -12.00 -48.81 14.68
CA THR A 389 -10.79 -48.06 14.34
C THR A 389 -9.97 -48.82 13.30
N GLU A 390 -9.09 -48.14 12.59
CA GLU A 390 -8.03 -48.77 11.79
C GLU A 390 -6.79 -47.89 11.81
N GLN A 391 -5.62 -48.53 11.80
CA GLN A 391 -4.35 -47.83 11.83
C GLN A 391 -3.43 -48.43 10.76
N ALA A 392 -2.87 -47.55 9.93
CA ALA A 392 -1.87 -47.95 8.95
C ALA A 392 -0.60 -48.39 9.66
N VAL A 393 -0.03 -49.51 9.23
CA VAL A 393 1.24 -50.04 9.72
C VAL A 393 2.32 -49.59 8.75
N ARG A 394 3.33 -48.89 9.25
CA ARG A 394 4.47 -48.47 8.42
C ARG A 394 5.40 -49.67 8.22
N ILE A 395 5.72 -49.97 6.97
CA ILE A 395 6.70 -51.00 6.62
C ILE A 395 8.02 -50.32 6.33
N ILE A 396 9.08 -50.74 7.01
CA ILE A 396 10.45 -50.22 6.84
C ILE A 396 11.37 -51.33 6.33
N GLU A 397 12.45 -50.96 5.63
CA GLU A 397 13.53 -51.91 5.36
C GLU A 397 14.23 -52.25 6.68
N GLY A 398 14.59 -53.52 6.90
CA GLY A 398 15.41 -53.91 8.05
C GLY A 398 16.83 -53.36 7.88
N GLU A 399 17.31 -52.56 8.83
CA GLU A 399 18.54 -51.80 8.63
C GLU A 399 19.82 -52.63 8.83
N VAL A 400 20.81 -52.34 7.98
CA VAL A 400 22.21 -52.75 8.08
C VAL A 400 22.96 -51.63 8.81
N ASN A 401 23.82 -51.94 9.78
CA ASN A 401 24.59 -50.95 10.53
C ASN A 401 25.37 -50.00 9.60
N THR A 402 25.38 -48.72 9.90
CA THR A 402 26.08 -47.68 9.14
C THR A 402 27.19 -47.05 9.98
N ALA A 403 28.25 -46.57 9.35
CA ALA A 403 29.32 -45.87 10.06
C ALA A 403 28.83 -44.48 10.53
N PRO A 404 29.37 -43.95 11.65
CA PRO A 404 28.94 -42.68 12.20
C PRO A 404 29.26 -41.50 11.28
N THR A 405 28.59 -40.37 11.45
CA THR A 405 28.83 -39.14 10.66
C THR A 405 29.32 -38.02 11.56
N ILE A 406 30.48 -37.43 11.24
CA ILE A 406 31.00 -36.23 11.90
C ILE A 406 30.55 -34.99 11.11
N THR A 407 29.95 -34.01 11.78
CA THR A 407 29.50 -32.74 11.18
C THR A 407 30.12 -31.54 11.89
N GLY A 408 30.19 -30.40 11.21
CA GLY A 408 30.76 -29.16 11.76
C GLY A 408 32.30 -29.05 11.74
N ALA A 409 33.01 -30.12 11.37
CA ALA A 409 34.47 -30.13 11.18
C ALA A 409 34.90 -29.57 9.79
N THR A 410 34.38 -28.41 9.38
CA THR A 410 34.73 -27.76 8.12
C THR A 410 35.92 -26.83 8.26
N ASP A 411 36.69 -26.66 7.18
CA ASP A 411 37.81 -25.73 7.10
C ASP A 411 37.40 -24.33 7.60
N LYS A 412 38.30 -23.68 8.35
CA LYS A 412 38.02 -22.38 8.98
C LYS A 412 39.24 -21.49 8.92
N THR A 413 39.03 -20.24 8.59
CA THR A 413 40.05 -19.20 8.74
C THR A 413 39.79 -18.45 10.05
N ILE A 414 40.85 -18.20 10.82
CA ILE A 414 40.81 -17.44 12.06
C ILE A 414 41.92 -16.40 12.06
N ASP A 415 41.69 -15.31 12.77
CA ASP A 415 42.70 -14.29 12.91
C ASP A 415 43.74 -14.67 13.98
N LYS A 416 44.94 -14.15 13.80
CA LYS A 416 46.04 -14.33 14.73
C LYS A 416 45.66 -13.84 16.12
N GLY A 417 45.86 -14.70 17.11
CA GLY A 417 45.57 -14.44 18.52
C GLY A 417 44.14 -14.78 18.95
N THR A 418 43.26 -15.20 18.03
CA THR A 418 41.92 -15.69 18.38
C THR A 418 42.01 -16.94 19.27
N VAL A 419 41.15 -17.02 20.29
CA VAL A 419 40.95 -18.24 21.07
C VAL A 419 40.21 -19.26 20.20
N PHE A 420 40.82 -20.41 19.96
CA PHE A 420 40.25 -21.45 19.10
C PHE A 420 40.02 -22.74 19.88
N ASN A 421 38.76 -23.19 19.93
CA ASN A 421 38.38 -24.48 20.49
C ASN A 421 38.14 -25.49 19.33
N PRO A 422 38.97 -26.56 19.22
CA PRO A 422 38.82 -27.57 18.17
C PRO A 422 37.45 -28.26 18.13
N LEU A 423 36.76 -28.42 19.27
CA LEU A 423 35.48 -29.12 19.35
C LEU A 423 34.27 -28.20 19.23
N GLU A 424 34.47 -26.88 19.18
CA GLU A 424 33.36 -25.94 19.07
C GLU A 424 32.61 -26.13 17.73
N GLY A 425 31.31 -26.43 17.83
CA GLY A 425 30.44 -26.64 16.69
C GLY A 425 30.62 -27.99 15.97
N VAL A 426 31.47 -28.88 16.46
CA VAL A 426 31.68 -30.23 15.89
C VAL A 426 30.81 -31.24 16.65
N SER A 427 30.06 -32.05 15.92
CA SER A 427 29.22 -33.12 16.47
C SER A 427 29.40 -34.42 15.69
N ALA A 428 29.01 -35.53 16.31
CA ALA A 428 28.99 -36.83 15.67
C ALA A 428 27.67 -37.52 15.96
N THR A 429 27.03 -38.05 14.93
CA THR A 429 25.79 -38.81 15.06
C THR A 429 25.88 -40.08 14.27
N ASP A 430 25.41 -41.15 14.87
CA ASP A 430 25.18 -42.43 14.24
C ASP A 430 23.69 -42.73 14.18
N LYS A 431 23.25 -43.43 13.14
CA LYS A 431 21.84 -43.71 12.94
C LYS A 431 21.32 -44.76 13.92
N GLU A 432 22.17 -45.71 14.30
CA GLU A 432 21.86 -46.81 15.20
C GLU A 432 22.23 -46.49 16.65
N ASP A 433 23.34 -45.77 16.87
CA ASP A 433 23.89 -45.46 18.20
C ASP A 433 23.57 -44.04 18.72
N GLY A 434 22.97 -43.18 17.89
CA GLY A 434 22.54 -41.84 18.28
C GLY A 434 23.69 -40.83 18.38
N ASP A 435 23.67 -39.95 19.40
CA ASP A 435 24.67 -38.89 19.54
C ASP A 435 25.99 -39.42 20.13
N LEU A 436 27.03 -39.38 19.31
CA LEU A 436 28.39 -39.81 19.65
C LEU A 436 29.35 -38.62 19.83
N THR A 437 28.85 -37.39 19.93
CA THR A 437 29.66 -36.16 20.00
C THR A 437 30.70 -36.19 21.12
N ALA A 438 30.35 -36.75 22.28
CA ALA A 438 31.26 -36.87 23.42
C ALA A 438 32.43 -37.85 23.18
N SER A 439 32.31 -38.72 22.18
CA SER A 439 33.29 -39.75 21.83
C SER A 439 34.26 -39.34 20.72
N ILE A 440 34.15 -38.10 20.20
CA ILE A 440 35.03 -37.58 19.16
C ILE A 440 36.46 -37.43 19.71
N GLN A 441 37.43 -37.96 18.98
CA GLN A 441 38.85 -37.78 19.22
C GLN A 441 39.42 -36.79 18.20
N VAL A 442 40.26 -35.86 18.65
CA VAL A 442 40.91 -34.84 17.80
C VAL A 442 42.42 -35.03 17.85
N ALA A 443 43.03 -35.24 16.69
CA ALA A 443 44.48 -35.26 16.51
C ALA A 443 44.96 -34.00 15.76
N GLY A 444 46.08 -33.43 16.19
CA GLY A 444 46.64 -32.18 15.66
C GLY A 444 46.57 -31.02 16.66
N ASN A 445 47.21 -29.90 16.33
CA ASN A 445 47.20 -28.68 17.16
C ASN A 445 47.28 -27.44 16.27
N VAL A 446 46.62 -26.34 16.67
CA VAL A 446 46.60 -25.07 15.96
C VAL A 446 47.32 -24.02 16.79
N ASP A 447 48.44 -23.47 16.28
CA ASP A 447 49.13 -22.34 16.91
C ASP A 447 48.54 -21.04 16.40
N THR A 448 47.57 -20.48 17.12
CA THR A 448 46.89 -19.23 16.71
C THR A 448 47.78 -17.99 16.79
N THR A 449 49.01 -18.10 17.31
CA THR A 449 49.96 -16.98 17.36
C THR A 449 50.80 -16.83 16.09
N LYS A 450 50.76 -17.82 15.20
CA LYS A 450 51.52 -17.83 13.95
C LYS A 450 50.59 -18.05 12.77
N THR A 451 50.74 -17.21 11.75
CA THR A 451 50.03 -17.38 10.49
C THR A 451 50.46 -18.68 9.80
N GLY A 452 49.53 -19.34 9.12
CA GLY A 452 49.76 -20.63 8.49
C GLY A 452 48.51 -21.51 8.46
N VAL A 453 48.61 -22.65 7.77
CA VAL A 453 47.54 -23.65 7.70
C VAL A 453 47.88 -24.80 8.64
N TYR A 454 46.98 -25.11 9.56
CA TYR A 454 47.08 -26.19 10.54
C TYR A 454 46.03 -27.25 10.24
N GLU A 455 46.38 -28.54 10.35
CA GLU A 455 45.45 -29.63 10.10
C GLU A 455 45.01 -30.30 11.41
N LEU A 456 43.71 -30.51 11.55
CA LEU A 456 43.09 -31.29 12.62
C LEU A 456 42.37 -32.49 12.00
N ILE A 457 42.49 -33.65 12.63
CA ILE A 457 41.81 -34.88 12.23
C ILE A 457 40.86 -35.28 13.34
N TYR A 458 39.57 -35.35 13.02
CA TYR A 458 38.50 -35.79 13.91
C TYR A 458 38.18 -37.24 13.60
N SER A 459 38.01 -38.07 14.63
CA SER A 459 37.61 -39.47 14.48
C SER A 459 36.62 -39.92 15.55
N VAL A 460 35.67 -40.78 15.18
CA VAL A 460 34.68 -41.37 16.10
C VAL A 460 34.33 -42.78 15.63
N LYS A 461 34.01 -43.68 16.58
CA LYS A 461 33.55 -45.05 16.31
C LYS A 461 32.19 -45.30 16.94
N ASP A 462 31.39 -46.12 16.27
CA ASP A 462 30.09 -46.60 16.75
C ASP A 462 30.24 -47.85 17.66
N SER A 463 29.14 -48.42 18.13
CA SER A 463 29.13 -49.63 18.98
C SER A 463 29.50 -50.90 18.21
N ALA A 464 29.36 -50.90 16.88
CA ALA A 464 29.76 -51.97 15.97
C ALA A 464 31.26 -51.89 15.54
N ASN A 465 32.00 -50.87 15.98
CA ASN A 465 33.38 -50.52 15.64
C ASN A 465 33.62 -49.95 14.23
N GLU A 466 32.60 -49.51 13.51
CA GLU A 466 32.76 -48.75 12.28
C GLU A 466 33.27 -47.34 12.61
N GLU A 467 34.20 -46.81 11.80
CA GLU A 467 34.95 -45.57 12.10
C GLU A 467 34.71 -44.49 11.04
N ALA A 468 34.50 -43.25 11.49
CA ALA A 468 34.49 -42.07 10.64
C ALA A 468 35.66 -41.14 10.93
N LYS A 469 36.23 -40.54 9.88
CA LYS A 469 37.32 -39.56 9.97
C LYS A 469 37.04 -38.33 9.10
N VAL A 470 37.30 -37.15 9.64
CA VAL A 470 37.22 -35.88 8.90
C VAL A 470 38.47 -35.05 9.18
N THR A 471 39.09 -34.52 8.13
CA THR A 471 40.20 -33.57 8.24
C THR A 471 39.67 -32.14 8.10
N ARG A 472 40.08 -31.26 9.00
CA ARG A 472 39.77 -29.83 9.02
C ARG A 472 41.05 -29.03 8.93
N LYS A 473 41.09 -28.07 8.01
CA LYS A 473 42.18 -27.09 7.90
C LYS A 473 41.80 -25.80 8.61
N ILE A 474 42.66 -25.35 9.51
CA ILE A 474 42.56 -24.06 10.17
C ILE A 474 43.62 -23.13 9.60
N THR A 475 43.19 -22.11 8.86
CA THR A 475 44.09 -21.08 8.35
C THR A 475 44.15 -19.96 9.36
N VAL A 476 45.30 -19.78 10.02
CA VAL A 476 45.57 -18.59 10.84
C VAL A 476 46.12 -17.53 9.90
N GLN A 477 45.43 -16.40 9.82
CA GLN A 477 45.85 -15.22 9.04
C GLN A 477 46.14 -14.05 9.98
N ASP A 478 46.86 -13.04 9.49
CA ASP A 478 46.95 -11.79 10.23
C ASP A 478 45.59 -11.10 10.27
N VAL A 479 45.32 -10.33 11.33
CA VAL A 479 44.07 -9.56 11.47
C VAL A 479 43.97 -8.60 10.29
N VAL A 480 43.05 -8.86 9.36
CA VAL A 480 42.68 -7.87 8.35
C VAL A 480 41.83 -6.83 9.08
N ALA A 481 42.37 -5.63 9.26
CA ALA A 481 41.57 -4.50 9.70
C ALA A 481 40.43 -4.33 8.68
N ILE A 482 39.18 -4.51 9.11
CA ILE A 482 38.02 -4.16 8.30
C ILE A 482 38.16 -2.67 7.99
N ASP A 483 38.32 -2.34 6.72
CA ASP A 483 38.32 -0.97 6.22
C ASP A 483 36.89 -0.64 5.79
N PRO A 484 36.07 -0.03 6.67
CA PRO A 484 34.65 0.14 6.38
C PRO A 484 34.43 1.11 5.21
N ALA A 485 35.41 1.99 4.95
CA ALA A 485 35.40 2.90 3.82
C ALA A 485 35.57 2.18 2.47
N ALA A 486 35.85 0.86 2.47
CA ALA A 486 35.88 0.05 1.27
C ALA A 486 34.51 -0.56 0.91
N GLU A 487 33.50 -0.49 1.77
CA GLU A 487 32.23 -1.21 1.61
C GLU A 487 31.32 -0.62 0.51
N MET A 488 31.42 0.69 0.22
CA MET A 488 30.56 1.40 -0.74
C MET A 488 29.06 1.36 -0.35
N VAL A 489 28.69 2.19 0.62
CA VAL A 489 27.37 2.25 1.25
C VAL A 489 26.32 2.89 0.36
N ASN A 490 25.13 2.29 0.33
CA ASN A 490 24.01 2.72 -0.50
C ASN A 490 22.72 2.84 0.34
N PRO A 491 22.06 4.01 0.38
CA PRO A 491 20.81 4.16 1.13
C PRO A 491 19.63 3.45 0.43
N THR A 492 18.93 2.57 1.15
CA THR A 492 17.80 1.80 0.62
C THR A 492 16.46 2.56 0.67
N ASP A 493 16.29 3.46 1.64
CA ASP A 493 15.04 4.19 1.90
C ASP A 493 15.11 5.66 1.42
N LYS A 494 14.38 6.57 2.08
CA LYS A 494 14.48 8.01 1.80
C LYS A 494 15.90 8.53 2.09
N VAL A 495 16.25 9.64 1.46
CA VAL A 495 17.55 10.31 1.68
C VAL A 495 17.35 11.70 2.25
N LEU A 496 18.22 12.06 3.19
CA LEU A 496 18.45 13.42 3.64
C LEU A 496 19.91 13.75 3.30
N VAL A 497 20.09 14.42 2.18
CA VAL A 497 21.40 14.76 1.61
C VAL A 497 21.87 16.09 2.18
N GLY A 498 23.13 16.19 2.58
CA GLY A 498 23.73 17.45 3.03
C GLY A 498 25.13 17.64 2.46
N TYR A 499 25.37 18.77 1.83
CA TYR A 499 26.72 19.13 1.35
C TYR A 499 27.62 19.48 2.52
N TRP A 500 28.88 19.06 2.48
CA TRP A 500 29.94 19.38 3.45
C TRP A 500 31.07 20.17 2.80
N HIS A 501 31.47 21.27 3.43
CA HIS A 501 32.45 22.22 2.90
C HIS A 501 33.90 21.75 3.13
N ASN A 502 34.66 21.50 2.07
CA ASN A 502 36.10 21.21 2.13
C ASN A 502 36.96 22.49 2.09
N TRP A 503 36.61 23.47 2.91
CA TRP A 503 37.40 24.68 3.11
C TRP A 503 37.19 25.21 4.53
N PRO A 504 38.06 26.10 5.04
CA PRO A 504 37.91 26.66 6.39
C PRO A 504 36.55 27.36 6.56
N ALA A 505 36.02 27.35 7.78
CA ALA A 505 34.81 28.13 8.13
C ALA A 505 34.90 29.55 7.56
N GLY A 506 33.87 29.94 6.82
CA GLY A 506 33.82 31.30 6.30
C GLY A 506 33.51 32.29 7.42
N LYS A 507 33.98 33.53 7.24
CA LYS A 507 33.67 34.64 8.15
C LYS A 507 32.75 35.59 7.42
N ARG A 508 31.47 35.62 7.82
CA ARG A 508 30.44 36.39 7.12
C ARG A 508 30.31 36.00 5.65
N ASP A 509 30.44 34.71 5.37
CA ASP A 509 30.34 34.10 4.05
C ASP A 509 28.89 33.87 3.59
N GLY A 510 27.92 34.11 4.47
CA GLY A 510 26.51 33.88 4.18
C GLY A 510 25.82 35.06 3.52
N TYR A 511 24.73 34.78 2.82
CA TYR A 511 23.93 35.79 2.11
C TYR A 511 23.31 36.86 3.02
N LYS A 512 23.16 36.58 4.33
CA LYS A 512 22.74 37.53 5.38
C LYS A 512 23.88 37.88 6.33
N GLN A 513 25.13 37.63 5.94
CA GLN A 513 26.35 37.91 6.68
C GLN A 513 26.56 37.03 7.92
N GLY A 514 25.88 35.89 8.01
CA GLY A 514 26.19 34.81 8.93
C GLY A 514 27.46 34.04 8.54
N SER A 515 27.88 33.12 9.39
CA SER A 515 29.12 32.34 9.22
C SER A 515 28.83 30.84 9.22
N SER A 516 29.33 30.13 8.20
CA SER A 516 29.26 28.67 8.15
C SER A 516 30.20 28.04 9.19
N ALA A 517 29.83 26.87 9.72
CA ALA A 517 30.68 26.13 10.66
C ALA A 517 31.76 25.32 9.93
N ALA A 518 32.93 25.17 10.54
CA ALA A 518 33.87 24.10 10.20
C ALA A 518 33.60 22.91 11.12
N MET A 519 33.59 21.71 10.57
CA MET A 519 33.36 20.48 11.31
C MET A 519 34.02 19.30 10.59
N ASP A 520 34.41 18.28 11.34
CA ASP A 520 34.78 16.98 10.80
C ASP A 520 33.52 16.23 10.29
N LEU A 521 33.69 15.26 9.39
CA LEU A 521 32.56 14.47 8.86
C LEU A 521 31.84 13.73 10.00
N THR A 522 32.57 13.26 11.00
CA THR A 522 32.04 12.55 12.18
C THR A 522 31.21 13.43 13.11
N GLU A 523 31.27 14.76 12.97
CA GLU A 523 30.44 15.69 13.74
C GLU A 523 29.08 15.96 13.07
N ILE A 524 28.92 15.56 11.80
CA ILE A 524 27.65 15.71 11.08
C ILE A 524 26.59 14.83 11.73
N ARG A 525 25.43 15.43 12.01
CA ARG A 525 24.24 14.77 12.55
C ARG A 525 23.88 13.50 11.76
N LYS A 526 23.72 12.39 12.48
CA LYS A 526 23.50 11.04 11.93
C LYS A 526 22.28 10.91 11.02
N GLU A 527 21.32 11.82 11.17
CA GLU A 527 20.12 11.87 10.36
C GLU A 527 20.41 12.25 8.90
N TYR A 528 21.52 12.94 8.62
CA TYR A 528 22.05 13.06 7.26
C TYR A 528 22.69 11.72 6.86
N ASN A 529 21.94 10.95 6.08
CA ASN A 529 22.35 9.62 5.63
C ASN A 529 23.10 9.64 4.28
N VAL A 530 23.20 10.80 3.64
CA VAL A 530 24.10 11.04 2.49
C VAL A 530 24.82 12.38 2.68
N ILE A 531 26.14 12.37 2.54
CA ILE A 531 27.00 13.55 2.71
C ILE A 531 27.77 13.82 1.41
N ASP A 532 27.60 15.00 0.85
CA ASP A 532 28.20 15.39 -0.42
C ASP A 532 29.42 16.28 -0.18
N VAL A 533 30.62 15.74 -0.35
CA VAL A 533 31.88 16.44 -0.06
C VAL A 533 32.20 17.43 -1.17
N SER A 534 32.23 18.72 -0.81
CA SER A 534 32.31 19.87 -1.72
C SER A 534 33.72 20.46 -1.75
N PHE A 535 34.50 20.42 -2.83
CA PHE A 535 34.21 19.85 -4.14
C PHE A 535 35.44 19.19 -4.76
N MET A 536 35.21 18.25 -5.67
CA MET A 536 36.13 17.81 -6.71
C MET A 536 36.13 18.86 -7.84
N LYS A 537 37.28 19.47 -8.11
CA LYS A 537 37.42 20.57 -9.08
C LYS A 537 38.76 20.55 -9.82
N SER A 538 38.87 21.29 -10.91
CA SER A 538 40.15 21.47 -11.60
C SER A 538 41.05 22.46 -10.85
N ALA A 539 42.36 22.33 -11.04
CA ALA A 539 43.30 23.36 -10.64
C ALA A 539 43.15 24.62 -11.50
N ASP A 540 43.67 25.76 -11.01
CA ASP A 540 43.73 27.00 -11.75
C ASP A 540 44.49 26.79 -13.08
N GLY A 541 43.80 27.00 -14.21
CA GLY A 541 44.32 26.73 -15.55
C GLY A 541 43.83 25.42 -16.20
N GLY A 542 42.93 24.68 -15.55
CA GLY A 542 42.27 23.48 -16.07
C GLY A 542 42.97 22.17 -15.68
N GLY A 543 42.56 21.06 -16.31
CA GLY A 543 43.09 19.72 -16.05
C GLY A 543 42.00 18.73 -15.60
N ILE A 544 42.43 17.53 -15.22
CA ILE A 544 41.51 16.52 -14.66
C ILE A 544 41.07 17.00 -13.27
N PRO A 545 39.77 17.11 -12.99
CA PRO A 545 39.28 17.46 -11.66
C PRO A 545 39.78 16.46 -10.62
N THR A 546 40.14 16.96 -9.44
CA THR A 546 40.63 16.14 -8.32
C THR A 546 40.13 16.70 -7.00
N PHE A 547 40.36 15.97 -5.91
CA PHE A 547 40.01 16.36 -4.56
C PHE A 547 41.16 16.03 -3.60
N ALA A 548 41.33 16.89 -2.60
CA ALA A 548 42.16 16.63 -1.44
C ALA A 548 41.53 17.31 -0.20
N PRO A 549 41.48 16.64 0.96
CA PRO A 549 40.97 17.23 2.19
C PRO A 549 41.81 18.46 2.60
N TYR A 550 41.15 19.57 2.94
CA TYR A 550 41.85 20.85 3.15
C TYR A 550 42.63 20.93 4.47
N ASN A 551 42.24 20.16 5.49
CA ASN A 551 42.73 20.28 6.86
C ASN A 551 43.17 18.96 7.51
N MET A 552 43.19 17.84 6.77
CA MET A 552 43.54 16.53 7.33
C MET A 552 44.28 15.65 6.31
N THR A 553 44.93 14.60 6.81
CA THR A 553 45.60 13.61 5.95
C THR A 553 44.59 12.71 5.26
N ASP A 554 44.96 12.13 4.10
CA ASP A 554 44.11 11.18 3.39
C ASP A 554 43.62 10.02 4.27
N LYS A 555 44.51 9.47 5.12
CA LYS A 555 44.14 8.39 6.03
C LYS A 555 43.09 8.84 7.05
N ALA A 556 43.28 10.00 7.69
CA ALA A 556 42.33 10.51 8.67
C ALA A 556 40.95 10.79 8.03
N PHE A 557 40.93 11.31 6.81
CA PHE A 557 39.69 11.52 6.06
C PHE A 557 39.00 10.19 5.71
N ARG A 558 39.76 9.19 5.24
CA ARG A 558 39.26 7.83 5.01
C ARG A 558 38.70 7.20 6.28
N ASP A 559 39.40 7.34 7.40
CA ASP A 559 38.95 6.82 8.69
C ASP A 559 37.59 7.43 9.08
N GLN A 560 37.39 8.75 8.87
CA GLN A 560 36.11 9.41 9.12
C GLN A 560 35.00 8.91 8.18
N ILE A 561 35.28 8.73 6.89
CA ILE A 561 34.33 8.11 5.94
C ILE A 561 33.97 6.70 6.40
N GLY A 562 34.95 5.90 6.84
CA GLY A 562 34.72 4.57 7.38
C GLY A 562 33.82 4.57 8.63
N GLU A 563 33.95 5.55 9.52
CA GLU A 563 33.02 5.69 10.66
C GLU A 563 31.59 6.01 10.19
N LEU A 564 31.43 6.89 9.19
CA LEU A 564 30.11 7.18 8.62
C LEU A 564 29.50 5.97 7.90
N ASN A 565 30.33 5.21 7.16
CA ASN A 565 29.89 4.01 6.46
C ASN A 565 29.45 2.90 7.42
N LYS A 566 30.11 2.75 8.59
CA LYS A 566 29.66 1.84 9.66
C LYS A 566 28.24 2.16 10.15
N ASP A 567 27.88 3.44 10.16
CA ASP A 567 26.54 3.92 10.51
C ASP A 567 25.52 3.76 9.36
N GLY A 568 25.93 3.20 8.21
CA GLY A 568 25.08 3.07 7.03
C GLY A 568 24.86 4.40 6.29
N ARG A 569 25.74 5.38 6.49
CA ARG A 569 25.68 6.70 5.84
C ARG A 569 26.63 6.72 4.64
N ALA A 570 26.13 7.19 3.51
CA ALA A 570 26.93 7.34 2.31
C ALA A 570 27.68 8.69 2.31
N VAL A 571 28.92 8.70 1.86
CA VAL A 571 29.73 9.89 1.61
C VAL A 571 30.14 9.89 0.14
N ILE A 572 29.66 10.87 -0.62
CA ILE A 572 29.92 10.98 -2.06
C ILE A 572 30.70 12.26 -2.37
N MET A 573 31.46 12.28 -3.46
CA MET A 573 32.20 13.48 -3.88
C MET A 573 31.34 14.35 -4.79
N ALA A 574 31.27 15.66 -4.55
CA ALA A 574 30.56 16.58 -5.44
C ALA A 574 31.52 17.18 -6.48
N LEU A 575 31.26 16.93 -7.76
CA LEU A 575 32.01 17.44 -8.90
C LEU A 575 31.46 18.81 -9.33
N GLY A 576 32.22 19.88 -9.09
CA GLY A 576 31.86 21.22 -9.51
C GLY A 576 31.93 22.25 -8.38
N GLY A 577 30.82 22.96 -8.17
CA GLY A 577 30.74 24.17 -7.37
C GLY A 577 31.22 25.43 -8.11
N ALA A 578 31.05 26.59 -7.46
CA ALA A 578 31.50 27.87 -7.99
C ALA A 578 33.00 27.86 -8.32
N ASP A 579 33.37 28.45 -9.46
CA ASP A 579 34.76 28.58 -9.94
C ASP A 579 35.52 27.24 -10.09
N ALA A 580 34.84 26.13 -10.41
CA ALA A 580 35.46 24.81 -10.50
C ALA A 580 36.38 24.59 -11.72
N HIS A 581 36.32 25.47 -12.73
CA HIS A 581 37.14 25.44 -13.96
C HIS A 581 37.19 24.05 -14.66
N ILE A 582 36.06 23.33 -14.65
CA ILE A 582 35.95 21.99 -15.26
C ILE A 582 35.69 22.16 -16.76
N GLU A 583 36.66 21.77 -17.58
CA GLU A 583 36.58 21.82 -19.04
C GLU A 583 37.27 20.58 -19.63
N LEU A 584 36.63 19.43 -19.54
CA LEU A 584 37.17 18.15 -19.98
C LEU A 584 37.10 18.03 -21.50
N LYS A 585 38.13 17.42 -22.08
CA LYS A 585 38.17 17.01 -23.49
C LYS A 585 37.92 15.53 -23.62
N LYS A 586 37.55 15.06 -24.80
CA LYS A 586 37.34 13.63 -25.09
C LYS A 586 38.58 12.77 -24.80
N SER A 587 39.78 13.33 -24.99
CA SER A 587 41.05 12.68 -24.61
C SER A 587 41.19 12.43 -23.12
N ASP A 588 40.48 13.18 -22.29
CA ASP A 588 40.65 13.22 -20.85
C ASP A 588 39.82 12.14 -20.14
N LYS A 589 38.87 11.52 -20.85
CA LYS A 589 37.94 10.52 -20.29
C LYS A 589 38.65 9.44 -19.48
N ALA A 590 39.68 8.81 -20.04
CA ALA A 590 40.38 7.71 -19.36
C ALA A 590 41.10 8.17 -18.08
N ALA A 591 41.71 9.37 -18.12
CA ALA A 591 42.37 9.94 -16.96
C ALA A 591 41.36 10.35 -15.88
N PHE A 592 40.20 10.88 -16.29
CA PHE A 592 39.10 11.22 -15.38
C PHE A 592 38.48 9.99 -14.72
N VAL A 593 38.26 8.89 -15.46
CA VAL A 593 37.83 7.60 -14.90
C VAL A 593 38.84 7.09 -13.86
N ALA A 594 40.13 7.09 -14.20
CA ALA A 594 41.18 6.65 -13.29
C ALA A 594 41.24 7.51 -12.02
N GLU A 595 41.02 8.81 -12.14
CA GLU A 595 41.04 9.71 -10.99
C GLU A 595 39.84 9.50 -10.07
N ILE A 596 38.63 9.28 -10.59
CA ILE A 596 37.46 8.94 -9.77
C ILE A 596 37.70 7.62 -9.01
N ILE A 597 38.22 6.58 -9.68
CA ILE A 597 38.55 5.31 -9.03
C ILE A 597 39.61 5.52 -7.94
N ARG A 598 40.64 6.32 -8.21
CA ARG A 598 41.67 6.66 -7.21
C ARG A 598 41.05 7.36 -6.00
N MET A 599 40.12 8.29 -6.19
CA MET A 599 39.42 8.97 -5.09
C MET A 599 38.65 7.98 -4.21
N VAL A 600 37.94 7.04 -4.81
CA VAL A 600 37.24 5.97 -4.07
C VAL A 600 38.24 5.09 -3.31
N ASP A 601 39.33 4.67 -3.96
CA ASP A 601 40.32 3.80 -3.33
C ASP A 601 41.11 4.49 -2.20
N VAL A 602 41.39 5.79 -2.35
CA VAL A 602 42.13 6.58 -1.34
C VAL A 602 41.23 7.00 -0.18
N TYR A 603 40.05 7.55 -0.47
CA TYR A 603 39.20 8.18 0.55
C TYR A 603 38.00 7.33 0.97
N GLY A 604 37.53 6.43 0.11
CA GLY A 604 36.40 5.53 0.40
C GLY A 604 35.05 6.11 0.01
N PHE A 605 35.00 7.02 -0.96
CA PHE A 605 33.75 7.58 -1.43
C PHE A 605 32.81 6.53 -2.02
N ASP A 606 31.51 6.69 -1.73
CA ASP A 606 30.45 5.78 -2.14
C ASP A 606 29.89 6.12 -3.53
N GLY A 607 30.28 7.26 -4.10
CA GLY A 607 29.72 7.79 -5.34
C GLY A 607 30.20 9.18 -5.71
N LEU A 608 29.53 9.78 -6.70
CA LEU A 608 29.77 11.13 -7.17
C LEU A 608 28.45 11.86 -7.48
N ASP A 609 28.35 13.11 -7.02
CA ASP A 609 27.33 14.09 -7.36
C ASP A 609 27.81 15.04 -8.46
N ILE A 610 27.00 15.30 -9.49
CA ILE A 610 27.29 16.28 -10.53
C ILE A 610 26.69 17.64 -10.13
N ASP A 611 27.52 18.54 -9.61
CA ASP A 611 27.14 19.89 -9.21
C ASP A 611 27.82 20.96 -10.09
N LEU A 612 27.66 20.80 -11.41
CA LEU A 612 28.21 21.75 -12.38
C LEU A 612 27.36 23.00 -12.45
N GLU A 613 27.99 24.14 -12.20
CA GLU A 613 27.34 25.45 -12.28
C GLU A 613 27.59 26.15 -13.62
N GLN A 614 26.57 26.84 -14.14
CA GLN A 614 26.60 27.78 -15.26
C GLN A 614 27.54 27.38 -16.42
N SER A 615 28.70 28.05 -16.55
CA SER A 615 29.62 27.85 -17.67
C SER A 615 30.20 26.42 -17.73
N ALA A 616 30.38 25.76 -16.58
CA ALA A 616 30.93 24.40 -16.52
C ALA A 616 29.97 23.36 -17.12
N ILE A 617 28.65 23.62 -17.17
CA ILE A 617 27.67 22.70 -17.75
C ILE A 617 27.96 22.45 -19.23
N THR A 618 28.45 23.46 -19.96
CA THR A 618 28.71 23.41 -21.41
C THR A 618 30.18 23.58 -21.79
N ALA A 619 31.08 23.75 -20.81
CA ALA A 619 32.50 23.91 -21.06
C ALA A 619 33.11 22.65 -21.69
N GLY A 620 33.98 22.84 -22.69
CA GLY A 620 34.70 21.77 -23.36
C GLY A 620 33.75 20.71 -23.93
N GLU A 621 34.00 19.46 -23.58
CA GLU A 621 33.19 18.29 -23.96
C GLU A 621 32.50 17.66 -22.73
N ASN A 622 32.31 18.41 -21.64
CA ASN A 622 31.76 17.92 -20.36
C ASN A 622 30.44 17.16 -20.51
N GLN A 623 29.52 17.65 -21.35
CA GLN A 623 28.20 17.04 -21.61
C GLN A 623 28.28 15.62 -22.19
N THR A 624 29.45 15.20 -22.69
CA THR A 624 29.69 13.85 -23.21
C THR A 624 30.67 13.06 -22.35
N VAL A 625 31.79 13.69 -21.95
CA VAL A 625 32.87 13.03 -21.22
C VAL A 625 32.43 12.60 -19.82
N ILE A 626 31.71 13.46 -19.09
CA ILE A 626 31.30 13.15 -17.72
C ILE A 626 30.30 11.98 -17.70
N PRO A 627 29.21 11.98 -18.50
CA PRO A 627 28.33 10.81 -18.60
C PRO A 627 29.02 9.53 -19.07
N GLU A 628 29.94 9.60 -20.02
CA GLU A 628 30.71 8.42 -20.48
C GLU A 628 31.63 7.87 -19.39
N ALA A 629 32.35 8.72 -18.68
CA ALA A 629 33.25 8.34 -17.60
C ALA A 629 32.48 7.71 -16.43
N LEU A 630 31.38 8.33 -15.98
CA LEU A 630 30.61 7.83 -14.84
C LEU A 630 29.93 6.49 -15.12
N ARG A 631 29.51 6.23 -16.37
CA ARG A 631 29.05 4.88 -16.77
C ARG A 631 30.17 3.85 -16.65
N GLU A 632 31.39 4.20 -17.04
CA GLU A 632 32.57 3.33 -16.94
C GLU A 632 32.92 3.02 -15.47
N VAL A 633 32.93 4.05 -14.61
CA VAL A 633 33.14 3.91 -13.16
C VAL A 633 32.05 3.06 -12.51
N LYS A 634 30.77 3.34 -12.81
CA LYS A 634 29.66 2.56 -12.24
C LYS A 634 29.70 1.10 -12.67
N ASN A 635 30.06 0.82 -13.92
CA ASN A 635 30.25 -0.55 -14.40
C ASN A 635 31.47 -1.24 -13.76
N HIS A 636 32.55 -0.51 -13.49
CA HIS A 636 33.73 -1.01 -12.78
C HIS A 636 33.37 -1.52 -11.37
N TYR A 637 32.61 -0.74 -10.59
CA TYR A 637 32.18 -1.16 -9.25
C TYR A 637 31.04 -2.17 -9.26
N LYS A 638 30.14 -2.10 -10.25
CA LYS A 638 29.11 -3.13 -10.46
C LYS A 638 29.71 -4.52 -10.69
N ALA A 639 30.84 -4.61 -11.39
CA ALA A 639 31.57 -5.87 -11.57
C ALA A 639 32.13 -6.46 -10.25
N GLN A 640 32.19 -5.66 -9.19
CA GLN A 640 32.61 -6.03 -7.84
C GLN A 640 31.42 -6.21 -6.88
N ASN A 641 30.19 -6.28 -7.41
CA ASN A 641 28.93 -6.29 -6.63
C ASN A 641 28.73 -5.06 -5.73
N LYS A 642 29.31 -3.91 -6.10
CA LYS A 642 29.10 -2.63 -5.43
C LYS A 642 28.26 -1.71 -6.31
N ASN A 643 27.53 -0.77 -5.71
CA ASN A 643 26.82 0.28 -6.45
C ASN A 643 27.49 1.62 -6.19
N PHE A 644 28.17 2.15 -7.20
CA PHE A 644 28.69 3.51 -7.16
C PHE A 644 27.53 4.48 -7.39
N LEU A 645 27.22 5.31 -6.38
CA LEU A 645 26.15 6.29 -6.46
C LEU A 645 26.49 7.35 -7.51
N ILE A 646 25.51 7.69 -8.35
CA ILE A 646 25.57 8.81 -9.28
C ILE A 646 24.36 9.69 -9.01
N THR A 647 24.62 10.91 -8.55
CA THR A 647 23.60 11.92 -8.27
C THR A 647 23.89 13.21 -9.04
N MET A 648 22.94 14.14 -9.03
CA MET A 648 23.06 15.38 -9.80
C MET A 648 22.33 16.51 -9.07
N ALA A 649 22.93 17.69 -9.02
CA ALA A 649 22.39 18.88 -8.37
C ALA A 649 22.16 20.07 -9.33
N PRO A 650 21.40 19.90 -10.42
CA PRO A 650 21.17 20.99 -11.36
C PRO A 650 20.36 22.12 -10.74
N GLU A 651 20.73 23.36 -11.04
CA GLU A 651 19.81 24.49 -10.90
C GLU A 651 18.55 24.24 -11.74
N PHE A 652 17.37 24.35 -11.12
CA PHE A 652 16.13 23.90 -11.73
C PHE A 652 15.78 24.52 -13.10
N PRO A 653 16.17 25.77 -13.45
CA PRO A 653 15.91 26.32 -14.77
C PRO A 653 16.60 25.56 -15.91
N TYR A 654 17.66 24.79 -15.64
CA TYR A 654 18.36 23.95 -16.62
C TYR A 654 17.67 22.60 -16.86
N LEU A 655 16.60 22.29 -16.14
CA LEU A 655 15.81 21.06 -16.30
C LEU A 655 14.67 21.20 -17.31
N LYS A 656 14.84 22.03 -18.34
CA LYS A 656 13.88 22.21 -19.42
C LYS A 656 14.30 21.39 -20.66
N PRO A 657 13.37 20.88 -21.47
CA PRO A 657 13.71 20.27 -22.76
C PRO A 657 14.54 21.22 -23.63
N GLY A 658 15.66 20.73 -24.16
CA GLY A 658 16.63 21.50 -24.95
C GLY A 658 17.65 22.31 -24.13
N ALA A 659 17.55 22.34 -22.80
CA ALA A 659 18.52 23.00 -21.95
C ALA A 659 19.79 22.15 -21.77
N ALA A 660 20.89 22.79 -21.37
CA ALA A 660 22.21 22.18 -21.33
C ALA A 660 22.32 20.94 -20.42
N TYR A 661 21.51 20.85 -19.36
CA TYR A 661 21.57 19.73 -18.42
C TYR A 661 20.89 18.46 -18.94
N GLU A 662 20.05 18.57 -19.99
CA GLU A 662 19.36 17.43 -20.60
C GLU A 662 20.34 16.34 -21.08
N ALA A 663 21.52 16.75 -21.56
CA ALA A 663 22.56 15.83 -22.03
C ALA A 663 23.08 14.89 -20.92
N TYR A 664 23.23 15.39 -19.69
CA TYR A 664 23.68 14.58 -18.55
C TYR A 664 22.62 13.58 -18.13
N ILE A 665 21.36 14.01 -18.01
CA ILE A 665 20.24 13.15 -17.64
C ILE A 665 20.06 12.03 -18.67
N LYS A 666 20.04 12.37 -19.96
CA LYS A 666 19.94 11.36 -21.03
C LYS A 666 21.17 10.46 -21.11
N GLY A 667 22.37 11.01 -20.95
CA GLY A 667 23.63 10.27 -21.00
C GLY A 667 23.80 9.27 -19.84
N LEU A 668 23.09 9.49 -18.73
CA LEU A 668 23.13 8.68 -17.52
C LEU A 668 21.79 8.00 -17.21
N ASP A 669 20.85 7.97 -18.15
CA ASP A 669 19.60 7.23 -17.99
C ASP A 669 19.88 5.75 -17.70
N GLY A 670 19.21 5.21 -16.67
CA GLY A 670 19.50 3.88 -16.12
C GLY A 670 20.77 3.76 -15.25
N TYR A 671 21.58 4.82 -15.12
CA TYR A 671 22.80 4.84 -14.30
C TYR A 671 22.68 5.73 -13.06
N TYR A 672 22.02 6.89 -13.12
CA TYR A 672 21.86 7.74 -11.94
C TYR A 672 20.89 7.13 -10.91
N ASP A 673 21.18 7.36 -9.64
CA ASP A 673 20.39 6.86 -8.51
C ASP A 673 19.27 7.86 -8.16
N TRP A 674 19.58 9.15 -8.09
CA TRP A 674 18.60 10.23 -8.00
C TRP A 674 19.14 11.56 -8.54
N ILE A 675 18.27 12.55 -8.66
CA ILE A 675 18.59 13.93 -8.97
C ILE A 675 18.03 14.79 -7.84
N ASN A 676 18.83 15.71 -7.31
CA ASN A 676 18.51 16.67 -6.26
C ASN A 676 18.55 18.12 -6.80
N PRO A 677 17.55 18.56 -7.61
CA PRO A 677 17.59 19.89 -8.20
C PRO A 677 17.63 20.99 -7.13
N GLN A 678 18.42 22.03 -7.39
CA GLN A 678 18.52 23.19 -6.52
C GLN A 678 17.28 24.07 -6.73
N LEU A 679 16.36 24.10 -5.76
CA LEU A 679 15.16 24.95 -5.75
C LEU A 679 15.42 26.29 -5.03
N TYR A 680 16.63 26.80 -5.18
CA TYR A 680 17.13 28.01 -4.54
C TYR A 680 18.05 28.81 -5.47
N ASN A 681 18.33 30.06 -5.09
CA ASN A 681 19.11 31.04 -5.85
C ASN A 681 18.55 31.49 -7.22
N GLN A 682 17.37 31.04 -7.63
CA GLN A 682 16.76 31.41 -8.92
C GLN A 682 15.63 32.45 -8.80
N SER A 683 15.37 32.95 -7.60
CA SER A 683 14.49 34.08 -7.30
C SER A 683 13.13 34.07 -8.05
N GLY A 684 13.01 34.86 -9.12
CA GLY A 684 11.78 35.04 -9.91
C GLY A 684 11.47 33.91 -10.88
N ASP A 685 12.41 33.00 -11.12
CA ASP A 685 12.13 31.77 -11.88
C ASP A 685 11.12 30.89 -11.16
N GLY A 686 10.47 30.05 -11.94
CA GLY A 686 9.39 29.21 -11.46
C GLY A 686 8.65 28.56 -12.61
N LEU A 687 7.34 28.40 -12.44
CA LEU A 687 6.50 27.74 -13.42
C LEU A 687 5.08 28.31 -13.47
N TRP A 688 4.48 28.23 -14.66
CA TRP A 688 3.08 28.53 -14.87
C TRP A 688 2.23 27.31 -14.50
N VAL A 689 1.22 27.52 -13.65
CA VAL A 689 0.31 26.47 -13.20
C VAL A 689 -1.10 26.83 -13.64
N ASP A 690 -1.62 26.12 -14.66
CA ASP A 690 -2.94 26.36 -15.26
C ASP A 690 -4.06 26.23 -14.23
N GLU A 691 -3.95 25.26 -13.32
CA GLU A 691 -4.92 24.98 -12.26
C GLU A 691 -5.06 26.13 -11.26
N LEU A 692 -4.03 26.97 -11.15
CA LEU A 692 -4.01 28.15 -10.30
C LEU A 692 -4.15 29.45 -11.11
N ASN A 693 -4.05 29.39 -12.44
CA ASN A 693 -3.93 30.52 -13.34
C ASN A 693 -2.88 31.53 -12.84
N LEU A 694 -1.70 31.03 -12.47
CA LEU A 694 -0.68 31.80 -11.76
C LEU A 694 0.74 31.36 -12.12
N TRP A 695 1.65 32.34 -12.20
CA TRP A 695 3.09 32.10 -12.18
C TRP A 695 3.58 31.93 -10.73
N LEU A 696 4.00 30.73 -10.37
CA LEU A 696 4.57 30.44 -9.05
C LEU A 696 6.08 30.63 -9.09
N THR A 697 6.58 31.67 -8.44
CA THR A 697 8.02 31.91 -8.32
C THR A 697 8.62 31.14 -7.16
N GLN A 698 9.89 30.78 -7.29
CA GLN A 698 10.68 30.15 -6.24
C GLN A 698 10.79 31.03 -4.99
N SER A 699 10.80 32.35 -5.15
CA SER A 699 10.88 33.33 -4.06
C SER A 699 9.55 33.65 -3.35
N ASN A 700 8.43 33.04 -3.73
CA ASN A 700 7.13 33.33 -3.12
C ASN A 700 6.90 32.50 -1.84
N ASP A 701 7.11 33.11 -0.68
CA ASP A 701 6.98 32.43 0.63
C ASP A 701 5.54 32.14 1.04
N ASP A 702 4.56 32.90 0.54
CA ASP A 702 3.14 32.65 0.81
C ASP A 702 2.60 31.43 0.05
N LEU A 703 3.23 31.09 -1.07
CA LEU A 703 2.85 29.97 -1.93
C LEU A 703 3.93 28.88 -1.96
N LYS A 704 4.83 28.85 -0.97
CA LYS A 704 5.99 27.93 -0.96
C LYS A 704 5.58 26.46 -1.07
N ALA A 705 4.57 26.02 -0.31
CA ALA A 705 4.06 24.64 -0.39
C ALA A 705 3.61 24.27 -1.83
N LYS A 706 2.89 25.19 -2.49
CA LYS A 706 2.44 25.00 -3.88
C LYS A 706 3.61 24.99 -4.84
N PHE A 707 4.58 25.90 -4.67
CA PHE A 707 5.79 25.91 -5.50
C PHE A 707 6.52 24.57 -5.41
N LEU A 708 6.80 24.07 -4.19
CA LEU A 708 7.47 22.79 -3.99
C LEU A 708 6.69 21.62 -4.60
N TYR A 709 5.38 21.55 -4.36
CA TYR A 709 4.51 20.53 -4.93
C TYR A 709 4.51 20.57 -6.46
N TYR A 710 4.22 21.71 -7.08
CA TYR A 710 4.10 21.79 -8.54
C TYR A 710 5.44 21.64 -9.25
N MET A 711 6.55 22.06 -8.65
CA MET A 711 7.89 21.75 -9.18
C MET A 711 8.14 20.24 -9.17
N ALA A 712 7.94 19.57 -8.04
CA ALA A 712 8.14 18.13 -7.92
C ALA A 712 7.21 17.33 -8.84
N ASP A 713 5.95 17.74 -8.94
CA ASP A 713 4.96 17.16 -9.86
C ASP A 713 5.40 17.30 -11.32
N SER A 714 5.89 18.50 -11.69
CA SER A 714 6.32 18.78 -13.07
C SER A 714 7.55 17.98 -13.47
N PHE A 715 8.52 17.80 -12.58
CA PHE A 715 9.63 16.86 -12.80
C PHE A 715 9.15 15.42 -12.88
N SER A 716 8.33 15.00 -11.91
CA SER A 716 7.84 13.62 -11.83
C SER A 716 7.00 13.20 -13.03
N LYS A 717 6.31 14.15 -13.68
CA LYS A 717 5.47 13.87 -14.86
C LYS A 717 6.10 14.32 -16.19
N GLY A 718 7.20 15.08 -16.17
CA GLY A 718 7.74 15.71 -17.37
C GLY A 718 6.77 16.72 -18.00
N THR A 719 6.10 17.53 -17.17
CA THR A 719 5.06 18.48 -17.58
C THR A 719 5.50 19.93 -17.31
N ARG A 720 4.64 20.89 -17.67
CA ARG A 720 4.83 22.35 -17.44
C ARG A 720 6.20 22.88 -17.92
N GLY A 721 6.75 22.25 -18.96
CA GLY A 721 8.01 22.64 -19.60
C GLY A 721 9.28 22.07 -18.97
N PHE A 722 9.19 21.04 -18.12
CA PHE A 722 10.34 20.39 -17.48
C PHE A 722 10.59 18.96 -17.99
N LEU A 723 11.84 18.53 -17.86
CA LEU A 723 12.29 17.16 -18.12
C LEU A 723 11.70 16.19 -17.10
N HIS A 724 11.46 14.95 -17.54
CA HIS A 724 10.98 13.89 -16.66
C HIS A 724 12.12 13.34 -15.78
N ILE A 725 11.88 13.29 -14.48
CA ILE A 725 12.70 12.61 -13.47
C ILE A 725 11.75 11.71 -12.67
N PRO A 726 11.96 10.38 -12.60
CA PRO A 726 11.09 9.51 -11.80
C PRO A 726 10.98 9.98 -10.36
N ALA A 727 9.78 9.91 -9.78
CA ALA A 727 9.53 10.43 -8.42
C ALA A 727 10.42 9.74 -7.37
N ASP A 728 10.59 8.43 -7.46
CA ASP A 728 11.46 7.61 -6.61
C ASP A 728 12.97 7.88 -6.81
N LYS A 729 13.31 8.74 -7.79
CA LYS A 729 14.65 9.26 -8.08
C LYS A 729 14.71 10.80 -7.99
N LEU A 730 13.70 11.44 -7.41
CA LEU A 730 13.65 12.89 -7.24
C LEU A 730 13.86 13.26 -5.77
N VAL A 731 14.81 14.14 -5.50
CA VAL A 731 15.11 14.71 -4.18
C VAL A 731 14.96 16.24 -4.30
N LEU A 732 14.34 16.92 -3.34
CA LEU A 732 14.21 18.39 -3.44
C LEU A 732 15.36 19.09 -2.71
N GLY A 733 16.19 19.82 -3.46
CA GLY A 733 17.26 20.66 -2.91
C GLY A 733 16.73 21.98 -2.38
N ILE A 734 16.84 22.21 -1.08
CA ILE A 734 16.38 23.42 -0.39
C ILE A 734 17.45 23.95 0.59
N PRO A 735 17.61 25.26 0.77
CA PRO A 735 18.66 25.83 1.62
C PRO A 735 18.44 25.50 3.09
N ALA A 736 19.53 25.28 3.83
CA ALA A 736 19.47 25.03 5.28
C ALA A 736 18.84 26.22 6.02
N ASN A 737 19.20 27.43 5.62
CA ASN A 737 18.73 28.70 6.15
C ASN A 737 18.93 29.83 5.14
N ASN A 738 18.58 31.06 5.52
CA ASN A 738 18.71 32.25 4.66
C ASN A 738 20.16 32.71 4.42
N ASP A 739 21.13 32.24 5.21
CA ASP A 739 22.55 32.53 4.96
C ASP A 739 23.14 31.57 3.92
N ALA A 740 22.59 30.37 3.81
CA ALA A 740 23.02 29.35 2.85
C ALA A 740 22.70 29.69 1.38
N ALA A 741 21.62 30.42 1.12
CA ALA A 741 21.21 30.80 -0.23
C ALA A 741 20.51 32.17 -0.24
N ALA A 742 20.62 32.90 -1.34
CA ALA A 742 20.01 34.22 -1.52
C ALA A 742 18.47 34.18 -1.42
N THR A 743 17.88 33.14 -2.00
CA THR A 743 16.43 32.90 -2.07
C THR A 743 16.17 31.40 -2.08
N GLY A 744 14.99 30.97 -1.64
CA GLY A 744 14.56 29.58 -1.72
C GLY A 744 14.34 28.91 -0.37
N TYR A 745 14.92 29.44 0.72
CA TYR A 745 14.71 28.95 2.08
C TYR A 745 13.21 28.81 2.40
N VAL A 746 12.85 27.72 3.05
CA VAL A 746 11.48 27.41 3.42
C VAL A 746 11.23 27.90 4.85
N ILE A 747 10.57 29.05 4.96
CA ILE A 747 10.30 29.70 6.25
C ILE A 747 9.40 28.84 7.15
N LYS A 748 8.36 28.23 6.58
CA LYS A 748 7.38 27.41 7.31
C LYS A 748 7.66 25.93 7.06
N PRO A 749 8.15 25.16 8.06
CA PRO A 749 8.47 23.73 7.87
C PRO A 749 7.32 22.90 7.31
N LEU A 750 6.08 23.27 7.69
CA LEU A 750 4.87 22.59 7.25
C LEU A 750 4.67 22.65 5.73
N ASP A 751 5.24 23.64 5.03
CA ASP A 751 5.10 23.75 3.58
C ASP A 751 5.78 22.60 2.85
N VAL A 752 6.93 22.12 3.34
CA VAL A 752 7.60 20.92 2.81
C VAL A 752 6.72 19.70 3.06
N LYS A 753 6.21 19.54 4.29
CA LYS A 753 5.34 18.42 4.64
C LYS A 753 4.07 18.39 3.78
N ILE A 754 3.40 19.52 3.59
CA ILE A 754 2.19 19.61 2.75
C ILE A 754 2.49 19.15 1.32
N ALA A 755 3.60 19.61 0.73
CA ALA A 755 3.98 19.21 -0.61
C ALA A 755 4.27 17.71 -0.71
N MET A 756 5.03 17.16 0.23
CA MET A 756 5.38 15.73 0.26
C MET A 756 4.17 14.83 0.51
N ASP A 757 3.32 15.16 1.48
CA ASP A 757 2.10 14.41 1.79
C ASP A 757 1.15 14.38 0.57
N GLN A 758 1.07 15.50 -0.17
CA GLN A 758 0.24 15.58 -1.36
C GLN A 758 0.80 14.71 -2.51
N LEU A 759 2.12 14.77 -2.76
CA LEU A 759 2.77 13.90 -3.75
C LEU A 759 2.58 12.42 -3.41
N GLU A 760 2.71 12.04 -2.13
CA GLU A 760 2.49 10.68 -1.67
C GLU A 760 1.03 10.23 -1.85
N ALA A 761 0.06 11.08 -1.51
CA ALA A 761 -1.37 10.80 -1.71
C ALA A 761 -1.73 10.56 -3.18
N GLU A 762 -0.95 11.14 -4.11
CA GLU A 762 -1.09 10.98 -5.56
C GLU A 762 -0.23 9.83 -6.13
N GLY A 763 0.45 9.06 -5.28
CA GLY A 763 1.31 7.94 -5.69
C GLY A 763 2.66 8.35 -6.27
N GLN A 764 3.12 9.56 -5.98
CA GLN A 764 4.36 10.17 -6.49
C GLN A 764 5.35 10.46 -5.35
N ALA A 765 5.45 9.56 -4.37
CA ALA A 765 6.31 9.75 -3.21
C ALA A 765 7.78 9.93 -3.62
N ILE A 766 8.32 11.13 -3.41
CA ILE A 766 9.69 11.49 -3.81
C ILE A 766 10.77 10.83 -2.95
N LYS A 767 12.00 10.71 -3.44
CA LYS A 767 13.13 10.02 -2.78
C LYS A 767 13.64 10.72 -1.52
N GLY A 768 13.50 12.04 -1.39
CA GLY A 768 13.92 12.73 -0.17
C GLY A 768 14.15 14.23 -0.32
N LEU A 769 15.01 14.76 0.56
CA LEU A 769 15.41 16.17 0.58
C LEU A 769 16.94 16.29 0.53
N MET A 770 17.41 17.39 -0.05
CA MET A 770 18.81 17.78 -0.07
C MET A 770 18.94 19.19 0.51
N THR A 771 20.06 19.46 1.17
CA THR A 771 20.37 20.81 1.60
C THR A 771 21.79 21.26 1.29
N TRP A 772 21.88 22.50 0.82
CA TRP A 772 23.05 23.33 0.97
C TRP A 772 22.89 24.11 2.28
N SER A 773 23.62 23.81 3.35
CA SER A 773 24.60 22.72 3.54
C SER A 773 24.64 22.32 5.02
N VAL A 774 25.32 21.22 5.40
CA VAL A 774 25.44 20.83 6.82
C VAL A 774 26.24 21.88 7.62
N ASN A 775 27.22 22.52 6.98
CA ASN A 775 28.01 23.60 7.55
C ASN A 775 27.17 24.85 7.82
N TRP A 776 26.19 25.14 6.97
CA TRP A 776 25.22 26.20 7.20
C TRP A 776 24.21 25.85 8.28
N ASP A 777 23.75 24.59 8.33
CA ASP A 777 22.80 24.12 9.35
C ASP A 777 23.39 24.19 10.78
N ALA A 778 24.70 23.94 10.91
CA ALA A 778 25.45 24.11 12.16
C ALA A 778 26.03 25.54 12.35
N GLY A 779 25.83 26.43 11.40
CA GLY A 779 26.43 27.76 11.38
C GLY A 779 25.80 28.76 12.36
N THR A 780 26.12 30.03 12.18
CA THR A 780 25.58 31.14 12.99
C THR A 780 25.09 32.27 12.09
N ASP A 781 24.08 33.02 12.55
CA ASP A 781 23.64 34.25 11.89
C ASP A 781 24.64 35.41 12.10
N LYS A 782 24.35 36.57 11.50
CA LYS A 782 25.20 37.77 11.60
C LYS A 782 25.46 38.28 13.03
N ASP A 783 24.58 37.93 13.97
CA ASP A 783 24.64 38.35 15.38
C ASP A 783 25.31 37.26 16.25
N GLY A 784 25.79 36.17 15.63
CA GLY A 784 26.47 35.06 16.28
C GLY A 784 25.51 34.03 16.92
N LYS A 785 24.20 34.12 16.63
CA LYS A 785 23.23 33.13 17.12
C LYS A 785 23.31 31.87 16.25
N ALA A 786 23.47 30.72 16.89
CA ALA A 786 23.51 29.43 16.19
C ALA A 786 22.19 29.15 15.45
N TYR A 787 22.31 28.57 14.26
CA TYR A 787 21.18 27.96 13.54
C TYR A 787 20.72 26.66 14.18
N ASP A 788 21.56 26.05 15.02
CA ASP A 788 21.22 24.94 15.92
C ASP A 788 20.58 23.75 15.20
N TRP A 789 21.15 23.37 14.03
CA TRP A 789 20.71 22.22 13.26
C TRP A 789 19.22 22.29 12.87
N GLU A 790 18.71 23.49 12.64
CA GLU A 790 17.30 23.74 12.36
C GLU A 790 16.77 22.87 11.20
N PHE A 791 17.51 22.75 10.11
CA PHE A 791 17.08 22.03 8.91
C PHE A 791 16.87 20.54 9.20
N VAL A 792 17.91 19.87 9.72
CA VAL A 792 17.82 18.43 10.04
C VAL A 792 16.77 18.17 11.12
N ASN A 793 16.66 19.04 12.13
CA ASN A 793 15.66 18.91 13.18
C ASN A 793 14.22 19.07 12.64
N ARG A 794 14.00 19.90 11.62
CA ARG A 794 12.71 20.06 10.95
C ARG A 794 12.35 18.85 10.10
N TYR A 795 13.28 18.37 9.27
CA TYR A 795 12.93 17.50 8.14
C TYR A 795 13.30 16.03 8.32
N ALA A 796 14.32 15.68 9.11
CA ALA A 796 14.63 14.27 9.37
C ALA A 796 13.45 13.49 9.97
N PRO A 797 12.69 14.02 10.95
CA PRO A 797 11.50 13.33 11.45
C PRO A 797 10.43 13.12 10.38
N MET A 798 10.32 14.00 9.39
CA MET A 798 9.34 13.86 8.30
C MET A 798 9.72 12.73 7.34
N LEU A 799 11.02 12.48 7.15
CA LEU A 799 11.53 11.45 6.23
C LEU A 799 11.66 10.08 6.89
N PHE A 800 11.99 10.03 8.18
CA PHE A 800 12.43 8.80 8.86
C PHE A 800 11.51 8.33 10.01
N ASN A 801 10.58 9.16 10.51
CA ASN A 801 9.62 8.69 11.52
C ASN A 801 8.29 8.26 10.89
N GLU A 802 8.21 7.01 10.45
CA GLU A 802 6.92 6.32 10.37
C GLU A 802 6.48 5.93 11.79
N THR A 803 5.64 6.77 12.39
CA THR A 803 4.58 6.19 13.23
C THR A 803 3.57 5.54 12.28
N LYS A 804 3.83 4.29 11.87
CA LYS A 804 2.76 3.34 11.54
C LYS A 804 1.90 3.16 12.80
N ALA A 805 1.00 4.10 13.07
CA ALA A 805 -0.01 3.98 14.11
C ALA A 805 -1.40 3.90 13.46
N MET A 806 -1.96 2.69 13.57
CA MET A 806 -3.38 2.32 13.46
C MET A 806 -4.00 2.22 12.05
N LYS A 807 -3.82 1.05 11.44
CA LYS A 807 -4.93 0.27 10.89
C LYS A 807 -5.20 -0.91 11.81
#